data_AF-A0A0U1LQR9-F1
#
_entry.id   AF-A0A0U1LQR9-F1
#
_cell.length_a   1.000
_cell.length_b   1.000
_cell.length_c   1.000
_cell.angle_alpha   90.00
_cell.angle_beta   90.00
_cell.angle_gamma   90.00
#
_symmetry.space_group_name_H-M   'P 1'
#
loop_
_entity.id
_entity.type
_entity.pdbx_description
1 polymer ?
#
loop_
_entity_poly.entity_id
_entity_poly.type
_entity_poly.pdbx_seq_one_letter_code
_entity_poly.pdbx_strand_id
1 'polypeptide(L)'
;MALPEKMKAVVFNGPYSVSVEERPVPHIQDPTDVLVKVKYTALCGSELHVFRGHQPSKTGFIMGHEFTGTVVAVRVPWADGTLYKAPEGVDEKLLVLMADIFPTGYFAASNGFKGYTREQVSDMTAVVIGCGPVGLLAIINALEYKPKHLLAIDSVPARLEQARNLGAEPWNFQTDREGLDKRVKELTDGRGADVVIEVVGLSPALRTAFDLLRPWGTISSVGVHNAEIPWTGNEAYGKNLRIQMGRCPVRTIFPRAVEVLKQKQHLLGFMADKIMPLSEAVEGYDIFDKMKAQKVGTFRRLFLPYKHASFSLFPVFHSRNLSMAAAPETHETDMQVDDGLADSYGRANLNEDELDVQPKTDEEYAQTILTLRAIVSSKEAGVIIGKAGKNVADLRDETGVKAGVSKVVQGVHDRVLTVTGGLQGCARAYSIVAKGLLEGAPQVGMGGVVQNNGTHPIRLLISHNQMGTIIGRQGLKIKHIQDASGVRMVAQKEMLPQSTERIVEVQGTPEGIEKAIWEIGKCLLDDWQRGQGTVLYNPAVRVSLGGSGSLNNNGAPGGYGGGGRSYNRTGNGADFSEPSGGYNRRSSGDGSNRNLPLVTDEGEEIQTQNISIPSDMVGCIIGRGGTKISEIRRSSGARISIAKAPHDETGERMFTIMGSAQANEKALYLLYENLEAEKMRRSQQPQE
;
A
#
# COMPACT_ATOMS: atom_id res chain seq x y z
N MET A 1 -27.19 6.46 -31.27
CA MET A 1 -28.59 6.17 -31.67
C MET A 1 -29.47 6.49 -30.48
N ALA A 2 -30.63 7.12 -30.69
CA ALA A 2 -31.64 7.20 -29.64
C ALA A 2 -32.15 5.79 -29.32
N LEU A 3 -32.46 5.52 -28.05
CA LEU A 3 -33.21 4.33 -27.66
C LEU A 3 -34.69 4.53 -28.04
N PRO A 4 -35.41 3.48 -28.45
CA PRO A 4 -36.85 3.59 -28.67
C PRO A 4 -37.57 3.83 -27.34
N GLU A 5 -38.74 4.47 -27.35
CA GLU A 5 -39.53 4.71 -26.13
C GLU A 5 -40.06 3.41 -25.52
N LYS A 6 -40.33 2.40 -26.35
CA LYS A 6 -40.86 1.10 -25.95
C LYS A 6 -40.06 -0.07 -26.49
N MET A 7 -40.14 -1.19 -25.78
CA MET A 7 -39.68 -2.52 -26.17
C MET A 7 -40.83 -3.53 -26.04
N LYS A 8 -40.68 -4.69 -26.68
CA LYS A 8 -41.54 -5.84 -26.42
C LYS A 8 -41.00 -6.64 -25.23
N ALA A 9 -41.91 -7.30 -24.50
CA ALA A 9 -41.61 -7.98 -23.25
C ALA A 9 -42.61 -9.13 -23.01
N VAL A 10 -42.16 -10.29 -22.51
CA VAL A 10 -43.06 -11.39 -22.10
C VAL A 10 -43.61 -11.11 -20.71
N VAL A 11 -44.89 -10.80 -20.58
CA VAL A 11 -45.54 -10.43 -19.32
C VAL A 11 -46.30 -11.60 -18.73
N PHE A 12 -46.16 -11.82 -17.42
CA PHE A 12 -46.99 -12.72 -16.62
C PHE A 12 -48.29 -12.03 -16.20
N ASN A 13 -49.42 -12.63 -16.59
CA ASN A 13 -50.78 -12.12 -16.34
C ASN A 13 -51.61 -13.02 -15.41
N GLY A 14 -50.98 -14.04 -14.82
CA GLY A 14 -51.56 -14.97 -13.85
C GLY A 14 -51.15 -16.41 -14.13
N PRO A 15 -51.47 -17.37 -13.25
CA PRO A 15 -51.16 -18.78 -13.47
C PRO A 15 -51.64 -19.26 -14.84
N TYR A 16 -50.75 -19.92 -15.57
CA TYR A 16 -50.91 -20.39 -16.96
C TYR A 16 -51.14 -19.28 -18.01
N SER A 17 -50.91 -18.01 -17.66
CA SER A 17 -51.17 -16.84 -18.52
C SER A 17 -49.94 -15.95 -18.68
N VAL A 18 -49.38 -15.93 -19.90
CA VAL A 18 -48.34 -14.98 -20.34
C VAL A 18 -48.69 -14.41 -21.72
N SER A 19 -48.26 -13.19 -22.01
CA SER A 19 -48.42 -12.56 -23.34
C SER A 19 -47.20 -11.71 -23.70
N VAL A 20 -47.03 -11.36 -24.98
CA VAL A 20 -45.99 -10.40 -25.41
C VAL A 20 -46.62 -9.02 -25.50
N GLU A 21 -46.21 -8.11 -24.61
CA GLU A 21 -46.74 -6.75 -24.50
C GLU A 21 -45.69 -5.71 -24.87
N GLU A 22 -46.13 -4.49 -25.22
CA GLU A 22 -45.25 -3.33 -25.25
C GLU A 22 -45.06 -2.76 -23.84
N ARG A 23 -43.81 -2.43 -23.51
CA ARG A 23 -43.37 -1.88 -22.23
C ARG A 23 -42.37 -0.74 -22.47
N PRO A 24 -42.29 0.27 -21.59
CA PRO A 24 -41.26 1.30 -21.70
C PRO A 24 -39.85 0.68 -21.75
N VAL A 25 -38.94 1.27 -22.51
CA VAL A 25 -37.51 0.92 -22.37
C VAL A 25 -37.04 1.40 -20.99
N PRO A 26 -36.36 0.54 -20.20
CA PRO A 26 -35.86 0.96 -18.89
C PRO A 26 -34.87 2.11 -19.02
N HIS A 27 -34.96 3.05 -18.10
CA HIS A 27 -33.96 4.09 -17.90
C HIS A 27 -32.99 3.67 -16.78
N ILE A 28 -31.76 4.16 -16.84
CA ILE A 28 -30.78 4.01 -15.74
C ILE A 28 -31.34 4.77 -14.53
N GLN A 29 -31.49 4.07 -13.41
CA GLN A 29 -31.94 4.63 -12.13
C GLN A 29 -30.76 4.83 -11.19
N ASP A 30 -29.94 3.79 -11.02
CA ASP A 30 -28.84 3.74 -10.06
C ASP A 30 -27.47 4.00 -10.72
N PRO A 31 -26.45 4.43 -9.94
CA PRO A 31 -25.10 4.71 -10.45
C PRO A 31 -24.42 3.60 -11.26
N THR A 32 -24.74 2.35 -10.94
CA THR A 32 -24.14 1.12 -11.45
C THR A 32 -24.91 0.48 -12.62
N ASP A 33 -26.07 1.03 -12.99
CA ASP A 33 -26.90 0.47 -14.06
C ASP A 33 -26.26 0.59 -15.45
N VAL A 34 -26.49 -0.44 -16.27
CA VAL A 34 -26.21 -0.43 -17.71
C VAL A 34 -27.44 -0.86 -18.50
N LEU A 35 -27.73 -0.19 -19.60
CA LEU A 35 -28.82 -0.62 -20.49
C LEU A 35 -28.29 -1.64 -21.48
N VAL A 36 -28.83 -2.85 -21.41
CA VAL A 36 -28.44 -3.99 -22.26
C VAL A 36 -29.53 -4.25 -23.30
N LYS A 37 -29.18 -4.11 -24.57
CA LYS A 37 -30.02 -4.61 -25.67
C LYS A 37 -29.82 -6.12 -25.76
N VAL A 38 -30.79 -6.89 -25.24
CA VAL A 38 -30.78 -8.36 -25.31
C VAL A 38 -30.70 -8.83 -26.77
N LYS A 39 -29.86 -9.83 -27.00
CA LYS A 39 -29.71 -10.49 -28.31
C LYS A 39 -30.32 -11.89 -28.28
N TYR A 40 -30.13 -12.60 -27.17
CA TYR A 40 -30.72 -13.91 -26.92
C TYR A 40 -31.18 -14.00 -25.47
N THR A 41 -32.30 -14.66 -25.23
CA THR A 41 -32.83 -15.00 -23.90
C THR A 41 -33.26 -16.46 -23.92
N ALA A 42 -33.14 -17.15 -22.79
CA ALA A 42 -33.63 -18.51 -22.57
C ALA A 42 -34.81 -18.51 -21.59
N LEU A 43 -35.47 -19.68 -21.49
CA LEU A 43 -36.54 -19.94 -20.52
C LEU A 43 -36.01 -20.94 -19.50
N CYS A 44 -35.98 -20.54 -18.23
CA CYS A 44 -35.47 -21.41 -17.17
C CYS A 44 -36.59 -22.29 -16.58
N GLY A 45 -36.22 -23.46 -16.06
CA GLY A 45 -37.15 -24.33 -15.33
C GLY A 45 -37.80 -23.67 -14.11
N SER A 46 -37.09 -22.71 -13.48
CA SER A 46 -37.59 -21.90 -12.38
C SER A 46 -38.77 -21.00 -12.78
N GLU A 47 -38.79 -20.49 -14.02
CA GLU A 47 -39.89 -19.65 -14.53
C GLU A 47 -41.19 -20.43 -14.67
N LEU A 48 -41.10 -21.76 -14.85
CA LEU A 48 -42.27 -22.63 -14.87
C LEU A 48 -42.94 -22.76 -13.50
N HIS A 49 -42.23 -22.54 -12.38
CA HIS A 49 -42.85 -22.50 -11.06
C HIS A 49 -43.72 -21.25 -10.88
N VAL A 50 -43.26 -20.09 -11.37
CA VAL A 50 -44.05 -18.86 -11.42
C VAL A 50 -45.22 -19.02 -12.39
N PHE A 51 -44.96 -19.49 -13.62
CA PHE A 51 -45.98 -19.70 -14.64
C PHE A 51 -47.11 -20.62 -14.18
N ARG A 52 -46.81 -21.72 -13.48
CA ARG A 52 -47.80 -22.67 -12.96
C ARG A 52 -48.50 -22.20 -11.67
N GLY A 53 -48.09 -21.07 -11.09
CA GLY A 53 -48.58 -20.58 -9.80
C GLY A 53 -48.07 -21.36 -8.59
N HIS A 54 -47.03 -22.19 -8.74
CA HIS A 54 -46.38 -22.88 -7.61
C HIS A 54 -45.52 -21.91 -6.79
N GLN A 55 -45.01 -20.86 -7.44
CA GLN A 55 -44.35 -19.72 -6.79
C GLN A 55 -45.21 -18.46 -7.03
N PRO A 56 -45.59 -17.71 -5.99
CA PRO A 56 -46.41 -16.51 -6.15
C PRO A 56 -45.62 -15.38 -6.83
N SER A 57 -46.26 -14.71 -7.79
CA SER A 57 -45.76 -13.48 -8.43
C SER A 57 -46.93 -12.53 -8.75
N LYS A 58 -46.64 -11.24 -8.88
CA LYS A 58 -47.64 -10.22 -9.26
C LYS A 58 -47.88 -10.25 -10.77
N THR A 59 -49.11 -9.96 -11.18
CA THR A 59 -49.44 -9.75 -12.60
C THR A 59 -48.78 -8.46 -13.13
N GLY A 60 -48.54 -8.40 -14.44
CA GLY A 60 -47.76 -7.33 -15.07
C GLY A 60 -46.24 -7.54 -15.03
N PHE A 61 -45.76 -8.59 -14.34
CA PHE A 61 -44.34 -8.93 -14.19
C PHE A 61 -43.70 -9.38 -15.52
N ILE A 62 -42.59 -8.72 -15.84
CA ILE A 62 -41.55 -9.12 -16.79
C ILE A 62 -40.97 -10.54 -16.63
N MET A 63 -41.23 -11.50 -17.50
CA MET A 63 -40.56 -12.82 -17.47
C MET A 63 -39.20 -12.79 -18.20
N GLY A 64 -38.25 -13.63 -17.78
CA GLY A 64 -36.92 -13.78 -18.38
C GLY A 64 -35.78 -13.29 -17.48
N HIS A 65 -34.92 -14.22 -17.05
CA HIS A 65 -33.69 -13.92 -16.28
C HIS A 65 -32.41 -14.54 -16.85
N GLU A 66 -32.49 -15.30 -17.94
CA GLU A 66 -31.34 -15.88 -18.64
C GLU A 66 -31.14 -15.15 -19.97
N PHE A 67 -30.28 -14.13 -20.03
CA PHE A 67 -30.06 -13.37 -21.27
C PHE A 67 -28.60 -12.99 -21.54
N THR A 68 -28.30 -12.85 -22.83
CA THR A 68 -27.06 -12.24 -23.33
C THR A 68 -27.41 -11.08 -24.24
N GLY A 69 -26.60 -10.03 -24.24
CA GLY A 69 -26.92 -8.82 -24.96
C GLY A 69 -25.73 -7.89 -25.14
N THR A 70 -26.04 -6.65 -25.47
CA THR A 70 -25.05 -5.64 -25.84
C THR A 70 -25.35 -4.35 -25.08
N VAL A 71 -24.38 -3.83 -24.31
CA VAL A 71 -24.53 -2.53 -23.63
C VAL A 71 -24.71 -1.42 -24.68
N VAL A 72 -25.79 -0.65 -24.53
CA VAL A 72 -26.20 0.45 -25.42
C VAL A 72 -26.22 1.81 -24.74
N ALA A 73 -26.21 1.87 -23.41
CA ALA A 73 -25.99 3.10 -22.64
C ALA A 73 -25.27 2.79 -21.32
N VAL A 74 -24.49 3.77 -20.84
CA VAL A 74 -23.80 3.77 -19.54
C VAL A 74 -24.05 5.12 -18.87
N ARG A 75 -24.00 5.19 -17.54
CA ARG A 75 -24.10 6.45 -16.80
C ARG A 75 -22.75 7.15 -16.77
N VAL A 76 -22.74 8.45 -17.02
CA VAL A 76 -21.62 9.34 -16.71
C VAL A 76 -22.05 10.27 -15.57
N PRO A 77 -21.54 10.08 -14.34
CA PRO A 77 -21.84 10.97 -13.21
C PRO A 77 -21.47 12.42 -13.53
N TRP A 78 -22.32 13.36 -13.11
CA TRP A 78 -22.15 14.81 -13.31
C TRP A 78 -21.78 15.20 -14.75
N ALA A 79 -22.54 14.70 -15.74
CA ALA A 79 -22.22 14.82 -17.16
C ALA A 79 -21.78 16.23 -17.61
N ASP A 80 -22.43 17.30 -17.14
CA ASP A 80 -22.08 18.70 -17.49
C ASP A 80 -20.70 19.15 -16.96
N GLY A 81 -20.28 18.58 -15.83
CA GLY A 81 -18.96 18.77 -15.22
C GLY A 81 -17.90 17.78 -15.72
N THR A 82 -18.29 16.56 -16.08
CA THR A 82 -17.35 15.48 -16.47
C THR A 82 -17.07 15.45 -17.97
N LEU A 83 -18.10 15.62 -18.81
CA LEU A 83 -17.98 15.53 -20.26
C LEU A 83 -17.47 16.84 -20.87
N TYR A 84 -16.82 16.70 -22.02
CA TYR A 84 -16.46 17.80 -22.90
C TYR A 84 -16.90 17.47 -24.33
N LYS A 85 -17.53 18.42 -25.03
CA LYS A 85 -17.92 18.21 -26.43
C LYS A 85 -16.67 18.02 -27.28
N ALA A 86 -16.62 16.96 -28.08
CA ALA A 86 -15.48 16.66 -28.93
C ALA A 86 -15.06 17.90 -29.77
N PRO A 87 -13.82 18.37 -29.64
CA PRO A 87 -13.33 19.57 -30.34
C PRO A 87 -13.13 19.30 -31.84
N GLU A 88 -13.48 20.29 -32.66
CA GLU A 88 -13.19 20.25 -34.10
C GLU A 88 -11.68 20.43 -34.35
N GLY A 89 -11.17 19.83 -35.43
CA GLY A 89 -9.78 19.97 -35.86
C GLY A 89 -8.75 19.10 -35.12
N VAL A 90 -9.19 18.10 -34.34
CA VAL A 90 -8.34 17.06 -33.74
C VAL A 90 -8.68 15.71 -34.41
N ASP A 91 -7.66 14.91 -34.77
CA ASP A 91 -7.88 13.53 -35.25
C ASP A 91 -8.68 12.72 -34.22
N GLU A 92 -9.76 12.07 -34.66
CA GLU A 92 -10.67 11.26 -33.84
C GLU A 92 -9.92 10.22 -32.99
N LYS A 93 -8.84 9.63 -33.53
CA LYS A 93 -8.01 8.64 -32.81
C LYS A 93 -7.23 9.26 -31.65
N LEU A 94 -6.92 10.55 -31.70
CA LEU A 94 -6.16 11.26 -30.67
C LEU A 94 -7.06 11.90 -29.61
N LEU A 95 -8.38 12.00 -29.85
CA LEU A 95 -9.35 12.48 -28.85
C LEU A 95 -9.29 11.66 -27.55
N VAL A 96 -8.99 10.36 -27.62
CA VAL A 96 -8.86 9.50 -26.42
C VAL A 96 -7.70 9.94 -25.50
N LEU A 97 -6.67 10.60 -26.04
CA LEU A 97 -5.56 11.14 -25.24
C LEU A 97 -6.02 12.32 -24.35
N MET A 98 -7.08 13.02 -24.76
CA MET A 98 -7.68 14.14 -24.01
C MET A 98 -8.54 13.72 -22.81
N ALA A 99 -8.79 12.42 -22.62
CA ALA A 99 -9.47 11.93 -21.42
C ALA A 99 -8.57 11.99 -20.16
N ASP A 100 -7.25 11.91 -20.33
CA ASP A 100 -6.27 11.92 -19.23
C ASP A 100 -4.89 12.37 -19.72
N ILE A 101 -4.16 11.49 -20.43
CA ILE A 101 -2.70 11.57 -20.52
C ILE A 101 -2.16 12.83 -21.21
N PHE A 102 -2.87 13.41 -22.19
CA PHE A 102 -2.46 14.69 -22.81
C PHE A 102 -2.70 15.88 -21.86
N PRO A 103 -3.90 16.08 -21.29
CA PRO A 103 -4.11 16.99 -20.16
C PRO A 103 -3.11 16.81 -19.03
N THR A 104 -2.80 15.58 -18.62
CA THR A 104 -1.87 15.30 -17.52
C THR A 104 -0.44 15.72 -17.86
N GLY A 105 0.03 15.48 -19.10
CA GLY A 105 1.29 16.03 -19.60
C GLY A 105 1.31 17.57 -19.68
N TYR A 106 0.22 18.19 -20.14
CA TYR A 106 0.05 19.65 -20.14
C TYR A 106 0.07 20.23 -18.72
N PHE A 107 -0.61 19.58 -17.76
CA PHE A 107 -0.66 19.99 -16.36
C PHE A 107 0.74 19.96 -15.74
N ALA A 108 1.49 18.88 -15.99
CA ALA A 108 2.86 18.72 -15.50
C ALA A 108 3.78 19.85 -15.98
N ALA A 109 3.76 20.17 -17.28
CA ALA A 109 4.52 21.30 -17.83
C ALA A 109 4.02 22.64 -17.27
N SER A 110 2.69 22.87 -17.26
CA SER A 110 2.09 24.12 -16.78
C SER A 110 2.34 24.40 -15.30
N ASN A 111 2.52 23.37 -14.48
CA ASN A 111 2.87 23.51 -13.07
C ASN A 111 4.37 23.81 -12.91
N GLY A 112 5.24 23.11 -13.65
CA GLY A 112 6.69 23.31 -13.60
C GLY A 112 7.10 24.74 -13.97
N PHE A 113 6.50 25.32 -15.02
CA PHE A 113 6.77 26.68 -15.46
C PHE A 113 5.85 27.75 -14.83
N LYS A 114 5.05 27.41 -13.82
CA LYS A 114 4.10 28.34 -13.19
C LYS A 114 4.83 29.48 -12.47
N GLY A 115 4.50 30.71 -12.85
CA GLY A 115 5.04 31.93 -12.23
C GLY A 115 6.36 32.42 -12.83
N TYR A 116 6.85 31.80 -13.92
CA TYR A 116 7.96 32.32 -14.71
C TYR A 116 7.44 33.04 -15.96
N THR A 117 8.15 34.08 -16.42
CA THR A 117 7.90 34.72 -17.71
C THR A 117 8.54 33.92 -18.86
N ARG A 118 8.15 34.17 -20.12
CA ARG A 118 8.74 33.47 -21.27
C ARG A 118 10.23 33.76 -21.43
N GLU A 119 10.63 34.98 -21.10
CA GLU A 119 12.01 35.45 -21.13
C GLU A 119 12.84 34.69 -20.09
N GLN A 120 12.32 34.55 -18.87
CA GLN A 120 12.96 33.72 -17.83
C GLN A 120 13.09 32.26 -18.27
N VAL A 121 12.03 31.66 -18.82
CA VAL A 121 12.09 30.25 -19.28
C VAL A 121 13.10 30.07 -20.41
N SER A 122 13.29 31.06 -21.30
CA SER A 122 14.26 30.96 -22.40
C SER A 122 15.73 30.83 -21.96
N ASP A 123 16.05 31.07 -20.68
CA ASP A 123 17.36 30.80 -20.08
C ASP A 123 17.39 29.59 -19.13
N MET A 124 16.25 28.96 -18.85
CA MET A 124 16.12 27.88 -17.87
C MET A 124 16.49 26.50 -18.46
N THR A 125 17.10 25.66 -17.60
CA THR A 125 17.26 24.22 -17.85
C THR A 125 16.13 23.47 -17.15
N ALA A 126 15.33 22.74 -17.94
CA ALA A 126 14.25 21.88 -17.47
C ALA A 126 14.60 20.40 -17.66
N VAL A 127 14.05 19.55 -16.79
CA VAL A 127 14.27 18.10 -16.80
C VAL A 127 12.93 17.37 -16.69
N VAL A 128 12.69 16.37 -17.51
CA VAL A 128 11.55 15.43 -17.39
C VAL A 128 12.06 14.07 -16.95
N ILE A 129 11.54 13.54 -15.85
CA ILE A 129 11.87 12.21 -15.31
C ILE A 129 10.72 11.25 -15.58
N GLY A 130 11.00 10.25 -16.41
CA GLY A 130 10.04 9.30 -16.97
C GLY A 130 9.67 9.68 -18.41
N CYS A 131 9.99 8.81 -19.37
CA CYS A 131 9.65 8.96 -20.79
C CYS A 131 8.57 7.97 -21.23
N GLY A 132 7.70 7.54 -20.31
CA GLY A 132 6.46 6.87 -20.64
C GLY A 132 5.46 7.81 -21.34
N PRO A 133 4.24 7.35 -21.66
CA PRO A 133 3.30 8.12 -22.49
C PRO A 133 2.99 9.52 -21.95
N VAL A 134 2.73 9.65 -20.64
CA VAL A 134 2.52 10.96 -19.99
C VAL A 134 3.77 11.83 -20.07
N GLY A 135 4.97 11.25 -19.95
CA GLY A 135 6.24 11.96 -20.03
C GLY A 135 6.59 12.48 -21.42
N LEU A 136 6.34 11.70 -22.47
CA LEU A 136 6.47 12.15 -23.86
C LEU A 136 5.51 13.30 -24.16
N LEU A 137 4.29 13.26 -23.61
CA LEU A 137 3.34 14.38 -23.70
C LEU A 137 3.78 15.58 -22.84
N ALA A 138 4.37 15.36 -21.67
CA ALA A 138 4.95 16.42 -20.85
C ALA A 138 6.14 17.11 -21.56
N ILE A 139 6.97 16.37 -22.29
CA ILE A 139 8.05 16.92 -23.14
C ILE A 139 7.48 17.85 -24.22
N ILE A 140 6.49 17.39 -24.98
CA ILE A 140 5.83 18.20 -26.03
C ILE A 140 5.26 19.50 -25.43
N ASN A 141 4.58 19.40 -24.28
CA ASN A 141 4.00 20.57 -23.62
C ASN A 141 5.05 21.47 -22.96
N ALA A 142 6.18 20.93 -22.49
CA ALA A 142 7.29 21.71 -21.94
C ALA A 142 8.04 22.51 -23.01
N LEU A 143 8.21 21.95 -24.21
CA LEU A 143 8.84 22.63 -25.34
C LEU A 143 8.08 23.88 -25.80
N GLU A 144 6.77 23.97 -25.57
CA GLU A 144 5.98 25.17 -25.86
C GLU A 144 6.33 26.37 -24.97
N TYR A 145 6.92 26.14 -23.80
CA TYR A 145 7.49 27.19 -22.96
C TYR A 145 8.88 27.63 -23.42
N LYS A 146 9.48 26.90 -24.38
CA LYS A 146 10.81 27.13 -24.97
C LYS A 146 11.95 27.27 -23.94
N PRO A 147 12.14 26.29 -23.04
CA PRO A 147 13.31 26.26 -22.16
C PRO A 147 14.60 26.21 -22.99
N LYS A 148 15.67 26.81 -22.48
CA LYS A 148 17.01 26.80 -23.11
C LYS A 148 17.51 25.38 -23.37
N HIS A 149 17.29 24.51 -22.38
CA HIS A 149 17.63 23.10 -22.41
C HIS A 149 16.48 22.30 -21.80
N LEU A 150 16.11 21.20 -22.45
CA LEU A 150 15.15 20.22 -21.93
C LEU A 150 15.78 18.83 -21.97
N LEU A 151 16.03 18.25 -20.80
CA LEU A 151 16.57 16.89 -20.68
C LEU A 151 15.42 15.91 -20.40
N ALA A 152 15.54 14.70 -20.92
CA ALA A 152 14.56 13.63 -20.74
C ALA A 152 15.25 12.38 -20.17
N ILE A 153 14.78 11.91 -19.01
CA ILE A 153 15.40 10.82 -18.26
C ILE A 153 14.47 9.60 -18.23
N ASP A 154 15.00 8.43 -18.54
CA ASP A 154 14.34 7.12 -18.41
C ASP A 154 15.42 6.02 -18.34
N SER A 155 15.05 4.77 -18.08
CA SER A 155 15.95 3.62 -18.18
C SER A 155 15.85 2.90 -19.52
N VAL A 156 14.75 3.07 -20.26
CA VAL A 156 14.42 2.36 -21.49
C VAL A 156 14.93 3.12 -22.73
N PRO A 157 15.94 2.61 -23.48
CA PRO A 157 16.53 3.32 -24.61
C PRO A 157 15.52 3.70 -25.71
N ALA A 158 14.52 2.85 -25.97
CA ALA A 158 13.50 3.14 -26.98
C ALA A 158 12.60 4.35 -26.62
N ARG A 159 12.36 4.61 -25.32
CA ARG A 159 11.62 5.79 -24.85
C ARG A 159 12.47 7.05 -24.94
N LEU A 160 13.75 6.93 -24.61
CA LEU A 160 14.73 7.99 -24.75
C LEU A 160 14.91 8.44 -26.20
N GLU A 161 14.88 7.51 -27.16
CA GLU A 161 14.95 7.88 -28.59
C GLU A 161 13.65 8.56 -29.08
N GLN A 162 12.48 8.19 -28.55
CA GLN A 162 11.26 8.98 -28.79
C GLN A 162 11.34 10.38 -28.19
N ALA A 163 11.88 10.53 -26.98
CA ALA A 163 12.13 11.84 -26.38
C ALA A 163 13.11 12.70 -27.22
N ARG A 164 14.15 12.08 -27.80
CA ARG A 164 15.06 12.73 -28.75
C ARG A 164 14.32 13.25 -29.99
N ASN A 165 13.51 12.41 -30.61
CA ASN A 165 12.74 12.77 -31.81
C ASN A 165 11.72 13.89 -31.55
N LEU A 166 11.24 14.04 -30.31
CA LEU A 166 10.38 15.14 -29.89
C LEU A 166 11.17 16.43 -29.58
N GLY A 167 12.50 16.39 -29.45
CA GLY A 167 13.36 17.55 -29.26
C GLY A 167 13.98 17.71 -27.87
N ALA A 168 13.90 16.70 -26.99
CA ALA A 168 14.60 16.70 -25.70
C ALA A 168 15.96 15.99 -25.77
N GLU A 169 16.90 16.35 -24.88
CA GLU A 169 18.20 15.68 -24.75
C GLU A 169 18.06 14.41 -23.86
N PRO A 170 18.21 13.19 -24.40
CA PRO A 170 17.94 11.97 -23.64
C PRO A 170 19.10 11.54 -22.75
N TRP A 171 18.78 11.07 -21.54
CA TRP A 171 19.74 10.56 -20.55
C TRP A 171 19.28 9.26 -19.90
N ASN A 172 20.12 8.23 -19.95
CA ASN A 172 19.86 6.97 -19.26
C ASN A 172 20.55 6.94 -17.89
N PHE A 173 19.76 7.13 -16.84
CA PHE A 173 20.26 7.21 -15.46
C PHE A 173 20.77 5.87 -14.91
N GLN A 174 20.43 4.73 -15.52
CA GLN A 174 20.96 3.43 -15.08
C GLN A 174 22.36 3.17 -15.62
N THR A 175 22.68 3.68 -16.82
CA THR A 175 24.01 3.50 -17.43
C THR A 175 24.97 4.62 -17.07
N ASP A 176 24.49 5.86 -16.92
CA ASP A 176 25.34 7.02 -16.60
C ASP A 176 24.62 8.05 -15.71
N ARG A 177 24.51 7.73 -14.43
CA ARG A 177 23.96 8.65 -13.41
C ARG A 177 24.86 9.86 -13.18
N GLU A 178 26.17 9.65 -13.10
CA GLU A 178 27.11 10.73 -12.82
C GLU A 178 27.24 11.72 -13.97
N GLY A 179 27.22 11.24 -15.23
CA GLY A 179 27.24 12.08 -16.41
C GLY A 179 26.00 12.96 -16.50
N LEU A 180 24.82 12.43 -16.15
CA LEU A 180 23.59 13.23 -16.04
C LEU A 180 23.73 14.35 -14.98
N ASP A 181 24.24 14.02 -13.79
CA ASP A 181 24.44 15.00 -12.72
C ASP A 181 25.49 16.07 -13.09
N LYS A 182 26.54 15.68 -13.84
CA LYS A 182 27.53 16.60 -14.42
C LYS A 182 26.90 17.47 -15.50
N ARG A 183 26.15 16.89 -16.44
CA ARG A 183 25.49 17.59 -17.54
C ARG A 183 24.52 18.67 -17.06
N VAL A 184 23.67 18.36 -16.09
CA VAL A 184 22.74 19.34 -15.52
C VAL A 184 23.51 20.49 -14.86
N LYS A 185 24.64 20.22 -14.20
CA LYS A 185 25.51 21.25 -13.63
C LYS A 185 26.23 22.08 -14.70
N GLU A 186 26.76 21.45 -15.75
CA GLU A 186 27.40 22.15 -16.89
C GLU A 186 26.44 23.12 -17.57
N LEU A 187 25.18 22.73 -17.77
CA LEU A 187 24.14 23.56 -18.39
C LEU A 187 23.60 24.67 -17.48
N THR A 188 23.98 24.70 -16.20
CA THR A 188 23.43 25.60 -15.18
C THR A 188 24.47 26.30 -14.32
N ASP A 189 25.74 26.30 -14.74
CA ASP A 189 26.88 26.88 -14.00
C ASP A 189 27.01 26.32 -12.57
N GLY A 190 26.76 25.02 -12.42
CA GLY A 190 26.79 24.28 -11.17
C GLY A 190 25.53 24.36 -10.30
N ARG A 191 24.54 25.18 -10.67
CA ARG A 191 23.34 25.44 -9.84
C ARG A 191 22.41 24.23 -9.68
N GLY A 192 22.21 23.47 -10.75
CA GLY A 192 21.13 22.47 -10.86
C GLY A 192 19.95 22.97 -11.72
N ALA A 193 19.06 22.07 -12.11
CA ALA A 193 17.92 22.35 -12.97
C ALA A 193 16.93 23.34 -12.33
N ASP A 194 16.42 24.27 -13.11
CA ASP A 194 15.45 25.28 -12.68
C ASP A 194 14.06 24.67 -12.44
N VAL A 195 13.68 23.70 -13.27
CA VAL A 195 12.41 22.97 -13.22
C VAL A 195 12.66 21.47 -13.42
N VAL A 196 12.03 20.65 -12.58
CA VAL A 196 11.96 19.20 -12.80
C VAL A 196 10.51 18.75 -12.84
N ILE A 197 10.15 18.03 -13.90
CA ILE A 197 8.84 17.43 -14.12
C ILE A 197 8.96 15.93 -13.85
N GLU A 198 8.28 15.42 -12.83
CA GLU A 198 8.31 14.03 -12.39
C GLU A 198 6.99 13.34 -12.77
N VAL A 199 7.08 12.23 -13.52
CA VAL A 199 5.94 11.51 -14.09
C VAL A 199 6.05 9.98 -13.91
N VAL A 200 6.81 9.51 -12.93
CA VAL A 200 7.01 8.08 -12.63
C VAL A 200 6.19 7.63 -11.41
N GLY A 201 6.17 8.41 -10.32
CA GLY A 201 5.41 8.07 -9.11
C GLY A 201 6.17 7.22 -8.08
N LEU A 202 7.51 7.18 -8.16
CA LEU A 202 8.35 6.37 -7.26
C LEU A 202 9.29 7.27 -6.44
N SER A 203 9.49 6.96 -5.16
CA SER A 203 10.38 7.73 -4.28
C SER A 203 11.82 7.88 -4.82
N PRO A 204 12.47 6.90 -5.47
CA PRO A 204 13.77 7.12 -6.12
C PRO A 204 13.75 8.14 -7.29
N ALA A 205 12.65 8.21 -8.04
CA ALA A 205 12.48 9.20 -9.11
C ALA A 205 12.24 10.60 -8.52
N LEU A 206 11.44 10.69 -7.45
CA LEU A 206 11.20 11.94 -6.72
C LEU A 206 12.46 12.42 -5.98
N ARG A 207 13.29 11.51 -5.45
CA ARG A 207 14.63 11.81 -4.90
C ARG A 207 15.53 12.39 -5.98
N THR A 208 15.59 11.72 -7.14
CA THR A 208 16.33 12.19 -8.31
C THR A 208 15.88 13.59 -8.73
N ALA A 209 14.57 13.86 -8.71
CA ALA A 209 14.03 15.18 -9.01
C ALA A 209 14.54 16.23 -8.01
N PHE A 210 14.52 15.91 -6.72
CA PHE A 210 15.05 16.79 -5.68
C PHE A 210 16.54 17.03 -5.81
N ASP A 211 17.36 15.99 -6.03
CA ASP A 211 18.82 16.12 -6.10
C ASP A 211 19.27 16.96 -7.31
N LEU A 212 18.64 16.77 -8.47
CA LEU A 212 18.89 17.55 -9.69
C LEU A 212 18.45 19.01 -9.61
N LEU A 213 17.46 19.33 -8.78
CA LEU A 213 16.89 20.67 -8.66
C LEU A 213 17.86 21.66 -7.99
N ARG A 214 17.99 22.87 -8.54
CA ARG A 214 18.66 23.97 -7.83
C ARG A 214 17.85 24.50 -6.64
N PRO A 215 18.49 25.22 -5.70
CA PRO A 215 17.78 26.07 -4.76
C PRO A 215 16.81 27.04 -5.48
N TRP A 216 15.63 27.26 -4.89
CA TRP A 216 14.51 28.02 -5.46
C TRP A 216 13.93 27.48 -6.77
N GLY A 217 14.31 26.27 -7.20
CA GLY A 217 13.71 25.60 -8.35
C GLY A 217 12.27 25.16 -8.12
N THR A 218 11.64 24.52 -9.11
CA THR A 218 10.28 23.97 -8.99
C THR A 218 10.20 22.51 -9.42
N ILE A 219 9.66 21.65 -8.56
CA ILE A 219 9.27 20.28 -8.91
C ILE A 219 7.77 20.26 -9.25
N SER A 220 7.41 19.76 -10.42
CA SER A 220 6.04 19.39 -10.75
C SER A 220 5.92 17.87 -10.83
N SER A 221 5.25 17.27 -9.86
CA SER A 221 5.12 15.82 -9.73
C SER A 221 3.68 15.38 -10.00
N VAL A 222 3.45 14.74 -11.15
CA VAL A 222 2.13 14.12 -11.46
C VAL A 222 2.20 12.60 -11.55
N GLY A 223 3.37 12.00 -11.26
CA GLY A 223 3.47 10.58 -10.94
C GLY A 223 2.63 10.22 -9.71
N VAL A 224 2.08 9.00 -9.69
CA VAL A 224 1.21 8.51 -8.60
C VAL A 224 2.08 7.98 -7.47
N HIS A 225 2.33 8.81 -6.45
CA HIS A 225 3.15 8.44 -5.28
C HIS A 225 2.31 7.79 -4.18
N ASN A 226 2.71 6.60 -3.75
CA ASN A 226 2.09 5.85 -2.63
C ASN A 226 3.06 5.61 -1.45
N ALA A 227 4.24 6.22 -1.49
CA ALA A 227 5.33 6.01 -0.54
C ALA A 227 5.81 7.35 0.06
N GLU A 228 6.73 7.30 1.02
CA GLU A 228 7.24 8.49 1.70
C GLU A 228 7.98 9.46 0.77
N ILE A 229 7.92 10.74 1.15
CA ILE A 229 8.63 11.82 0.48
C ILE A 229 10.14 11.69 0.77
N PRO A 230 11.02 11.58 -0.25
CA PRO A 230 12.40 11.11 -0.10
C PRO A 230 13.41 12.21 0.27
N TRP A 231 12.97 13.21 1.05
CA TRP A 231 13.81 14.26 1.62
C TRP A 231 13.25 14.70 2.97
N THR A 232 14.16 15.15 3.84
CA THR A 232 13.82 15.73 5.14
C THR A 232 13.25 17.15 5.00
N GLY A 233 12.55 17.62 6.02
CA GLY A 233 12.13 19.02 6.10
C GLY A 233 13.31 20.02 6.04
N ASN A 234 14.46 19.63 6.59
CA ASN A 234 15.69 20.44 6.55
C ASN A 234 16.27 20.54 5.12
N GLU A 235 16.32 19.43 4.37
CA GLU A 235 16.70 19.45 2.95
C GLU A 235 15.77 20.35 2.12
N ALA A 236 14.46 20.23 2.30
CA ALA A 236 13.46 21.07 1.61
C ALA A 236 13.59 22.55 1.96
N TYR A 237 13.79 22.87 3.25
CA TYR A 237 14.02 24.23 3.73
C TYR A 237 15.31 24.82 3.14
N GLY A 238 16.42 24.08 3.18
CA GLY A 238 17.71 24.51 2.63
C GLY A 238 17.67 24.80 1.13
N LYS A 239 16.87 24.05 0.35
CA LYS A 239 16.67 24.34 -1.08
C LYS A 239 15.60 25.42 -1.35
N ASN A 240 14.87 25.94 -0.36
CA ASN A 240 13.67 26.76 -0.59
C ASN A 240 12.75 26.07 -1.62
N LEU A 241 12.48 24.78 -1.40
CA LEU A 241 11.81 23.91 -2.36
C LEU A 241 10.39 24.41 -2.69
N ARG A 242 10.12 24.68 -3.97
CA ARG A 242 8.74 24.73 -4.48
C ARG A 242 8.41 23.40 -5.11
N ILE A 243 7.33 22.78 -4.66
CA ILE A 243 6.80 21.55 -5.22
C ILE A 243 5.29 21.67 -5.42
N GLN A 244 4.80 21.17 -6.54
CA GLN A 244 3.37 20.93 -6.76
C GLN A 244 3.17 19.46 -7.10
N MET A 245 2.37 18.76 -6.30
CA MET A 245 2.01 17.36 -6.51
C MET A 245 0.50 17.25 -6.75
N GLY A 246 0.05 16.22 -7.48
CA GLY A 246 -1.35 15.79 -7.46
C GLY A 246 -1.97 15.44 -8.81
N ARG A 247 -3.24 15.01 -8.75
CA ARG A 247 -4.03 14.56 -9.90
C ARG A 247 -4.35 15.72 -10.85
N CYS A 248 -4.40 15.42 -12.15
CA CYS A 248 -4.74 16.38 -13.19
C CYS A 248 -6.23 16.78 -13.14
N PRO A 249 -6.57 18.08 -12.99
CA PRO A 249 -7.95 18.56 -13.07
C PRO A 249 -8.37 18.72 -14.55
N VAL A 250 -8.50 17.58 -15.26
CA VAL A 250 -8.68 17.49 -16.72
C VAL A 250 -9.69 18.52 -17.24
N ARG A 251 -10.90 18.56 -16.67
CA ARG A 251 -11.99 19.46 -17.11
C ARG A 251 -11.60 20.94 -17.15
N THR A 252 -10.81 21.39 -16.16
CA THR A 252 -10.42 22.79 -15.96
C THR A 252 -9.29 23.22 -16.90
N ILE A 253 -8.44 22.28 -17.32
CA ILE A 253 -7.33 22.56 -18.24
C ILE A 253 -7.65 22.19 -19.70
N PHE A 254 -8.69 21.38 -19.95
CA PHE A 254 -9.08 20.91 -21.28
C PHE A 254 -9.08 22.01 -22.35
N PRO A 255 -9.68 23.21 -22.13
CA PRO A 255 -9.74 24.25 -23.16
C PRO A 255 -8.37 24.83 -23.57
N ARG A 256 -7.33 24.66 -22.73
CA ARG A 256 -5.96 25.09 -23.04
C ARG A 256 -5.12 23.94 -23.59
N ALA A 257 -5.24 22.74 -23.01
CA ALA A 257 -4.55 21.56 -23.48
C ALA A 257 -4.95 21.17 -24.92
N VAL A 258 -6.24 21.31 -25.26
CA VAL A 258 -6.74 20.99 -26.61
C VAL A 258 -6.12 21.84 -27.71
N GLU A 259 -5.83 23.13 -27.45
CA GLU A 259 -5.20 24.00 -28.45
C GLU A 259 -3.75 23.61 -28.72
N VAL A 260 -3.01 23.12 -27.70
CA VAL A 260 -1.69 22.53 -27.91
C VAL A 260 -1.80 21.21 -28.69
N LEU A 261 -2.78 20.35 -28.37
CA LEU A 261 -3.01 19.11 -29.13
C LEU A 261 -3.29 19.39 -30.61
N LYS A 262 -4.18 20.35 -30.94
CA LYS A 262 -4.46 20.75 -32.33
C LYS A 262 -3.19 21.11 -33.10
N GLN A 263 -2.26 21.83 -32.46
CA GLN A 263 -1.00 22.26 -33.06
C GLN A 263 0.01 21.11 -33.18
N LYS A 264 0.06 20.18 -32.21
CA LYS A 264 1.10 19.15 -32.07
C LYS A 264 0.69 17.73 -32.45
N GLN A 265 -0.56 17.49 -32.80
CA GLN A 265 -1.09 16.17 -33.17
C GLN A 265 -0.29 15.44 -34.25
N HIS A 266 0.35 16.18 -35.17
CA HIS A 266 1.23 15.62 -36.21
C HIS A 266 2.46 14.88 -35.65
N LEU A 267 2.85 15.13 -34.39
CA LEU A 267 3.93 14.43 -33.69
C LEU A 267 3.46 13.14 -33.00
N LEU A 268 2.14 12.89 -32.89
CA LEU A 268 1.55 11.88 -32.01
C LEU A 268 1.14 10.58 -32.71
N GLY A 269 1.52 10.37 -33.98
CA GLY A 269 1.17 9.15 -34.72
C GLY A 269 1.49 7.87 -33.94
N PHE A 270 2.70 7.82 -33.36
CA PHE A 270 3.19 6.70 -32.54
C PHE A 270 2.33 6.37 -31.29
N MET A 271 1.46 7.27 -30.85
CA MET A 271 0.51 7.03 -29.75
C MET A 271 -0.81 6.41 -30.20
N ALA A 272 -1.07 6.34 -31.51
CA ALA A 272 -2.30 5.81 -32.12
C ALA A 272 -2.07 4.59 -33.02
N ASP A 273 -0.82 4.11 -33.16
CA ASP A 273 -0.45 3.00 -34.05
C ASP A 273 -1.12 1.66 -33.69
N LYS A 274 -1.31 1.37 -32.39
CA LYS A 274 -1.90 0.10 -31.93
C LYS A 274 -3.36 0.28 -31.52
N ILE A 275 -4.24 0.16 -32.52
CA ILE A 275 -5.68 0.08 -32.36
C ILE A 275 -6.14 -1.38 -32.45
N MET A 276 -6.90 -1.84 -31.45
CA MET A 276 -7.38 -3.23 -31.32
C MET A 276 -8.89 -3.25 -31.01
N PRO A 277 -9.64 -4.31 -31.37
CA PRO A 277 -11.02 -4.47 -30.91
C PRO A 277 -11.07 -4.70 -29.39
N LEU A 278 -12.15 -4.26 -28.73
CA LEU A 278 -12.35 -4.45 -27.28
C LEU A 278 -12.28 -5.93 -26.83
N SER A 279 -12.60 -6.88 -27.70
CA SER A 279 -12.46 -8.33 -27.43
C SER A 279 -11.02 -8.77 -27.17
N GLU A 280 -10.04 -8.02 -27.68
CA GLU A 280 -8.60 -8.30 -27.51
C GLU A 280 -7.99 -7.42 -26.39
N ALA A 281 -8.80 -6.77 -25.55
CA ALA A 281 -8.31 -5.86 -24.51
C ALA A 281 -7.31 -6.53 -23.54
N VAL A 282 -7.50 -7.82 -23.23
CA VAL A 282 -6.57 -8.60 -22.40
C VAL A 282 -5.18 -8.69 -23.05
N GLU A 283 -5.11 -9.01 -24.35
CA GLU A 283 -3.85 -8.96 -25.11
C GLU A 283 -3.30 -7.53 -25.18
N GLY A 284 -4.17 -6.52 -25.25
CA GLY A 284 -3.81 -5.11 -25.17
C GLY A 284 -3.09 -4.73 -23.88
N TYR A 285 -3.56 -5.21 -22.72
CA TYR A 285 -2.84 -5.05 -21.44
C TYR A 285 -1.48 -5.76 -21.48
N ASP A 286 -1.44 -6.97 -21.99
CA ASP A 286 -0.24 -7.81 -22.12
C ASP A 286 0.84 -7.15 -23.02
N ILE A 287 0.42 -6.52 -24.12
CA ILE A 287 1.26 -5.75 -25.04
C ILE A 287 1.78 -4.46 -24.38
N PHE A 288 0.96 -3.81 -23.57
CA PHE A 288 1.32 -2.57 -22.88
C PHE A 288 2.30 -2.83 -21.72
N ASP A 289 2.04 -3.84 -20.89
CA ASP A 289 2.91 -4.29 -19.79
C ASP A 289 4.29 -4.72 -20.32
N LYS A 290 4.32 -5.52 -21.38
CA LYS A 290 5.55 -5.96 -22.07
C LYS A 290 6.21 -4.85 -22.91
N MET A 291 5.75 -3.60 -22.78
CA MET A 291 6.26 -2.38 -23.43
C MET A 291 6.33 -2.46 -24.97
N LYS A 292 5.48 -3.27 -25.60
CA LYS A 292 5.41 -3.45 -27.06
C LYS A 292 4.56 -2.40 -27.77
N ALA A 293 3.81 -1.57 -27.03
CA ALA A 293 3.12 -0.39 -27.54
C ALA A 293 3.15 0.75 -26.51
N GLN A 294 3.24 2.01 -26.97
CA GLN A 294 3.19 3.18 -26.08
C GLN A 294 1.76 3.46 -25.58
N LYS A 295 0.74 3.10 -26.36
CA LYS A 295 -0.66 3.08 -25.94
C LYS A 295 -1.37 2.00 -26.75
N VAL A 296 -2.35 1.34 -26.15
CA VAL A 296 -3.29 0.49 -26.87
C VAL A 296 -4.65 1.17 -26.85
N GLY A 297 -5.16 1.52 -28.03
CA GLY A 297 -6.50 2.05 -28.19
C GLY A 297 -7.49 0.91 -28.46
N THR A 298 -8.42 0.66 -27.55
CA THR A 298 -9.48 -0.33 -27.77
C THR A 298 -10.69 0.32 -28.44
N PHE A 299 -11.01 -0.13 -29.65
CA PHE A 299 -12.18 0.30 -30.40
C PHE A 299 -13.30 -0.73 -30.31
N ARG A 300 -14.53 -0.25 -30.15
CA ARG A 300 -15.72 -1.06 -30.40
C ARG A 300 -16.19 -0.74 -31.82
N ARG A 301 -15.91 -1.63 -32.77
CA ARG A 301 -16.38 -1.53 -34.16
C ARG A 301 -17.91 -1.72 -34.22
N LEU A 302 -18.67 -0.67 -33.89
CA LEU A 302 -20.09 -0.62 -34.19
C LEU A 302 -20.24 -0.73 -35.72
N PHE A 303 -20.96 -1.76 -36.15
CA PHE A 303 -21.05 -2.16 -37.54
C PHE A 303 -21.60 -1.04 -38.44
N LEU A 304 -21.05 -0.99 -39.65
CA LEU A 304 -21.61 -0.28 -40.81
C LEU A 304 -23.05 -0.75 -41.10
N PRO A 305 -23.88 0.09 -41.76
CA PRO A 305 -25.31 -0.16 -41.88
C PRO A 305 -25.61 -1.32 -42.84
N TYR A 306 -26.12 -2.43 -42.30
CA TYR A 306 -26.70 -3.50 -43.13
C TYR A 306 -28.23 -3.43 -43.12
N LYS A 307 -28.80 -3.31 -44.32
CA LYS A 307 -30.24 -3.31 -44.55
C LYS A 307 -30.83 -4.71 -44.38
N HIS A 308 -32.10 -4.75 -43.96
CA HIS A 308 -33.01 -5.91 -43.99
C HIS A 308 -32.53 -7.24 -43.37
N ALA A 309 -32.97 -7.51 -42.14
CA ALA A 309 -33.75 -8.70 -41.83
C ALA A 309 -34.45 -8.52 -40.47
N SER A 310 -35.78 -8.66 -40.47
CA SER A 310 -36.58 -8.67 -39.25
C SER A 310 -36.38 -9.98 -38.49
N PHE A 311 -36.31 -9.94 -37.16
CA PHE A 311 -37.05 -10.80 -36.22
C PHE A 311 -36.68 -10.37 -34.78
N SER A 312 -37.67 -10.27 -33.89
CA SER A 312 -37.50 -9.63 -32.58
C SER A 312 -38.22 -10.37 -31.47
N LEU A 313 -37.50 -10.72 -30.40
CA LEU A 313 -38.05 -11.09 -29.09
C LEU A 313 -37.11 -10.52 -28.02
N PHE A 314 -37.69 -9.83 -27.03
CA PHE A 314 -37.01 -9.15 -25.92
C PHE A 314 -37.83 -9.40 -24.65
N PRO A 315 -37.15 -9.68 -23.53
CA PRO A 315 -37.43 -9.01 -22.25
C PRO A 315 -36.14 -8.71 -21.43
N VAL A 316 -36.22 -7.86 -20.39
CA VAL A 316 -35.11 -7.50 -19.47
C VAL A 316 -35.63 -7.22 -18.07
N PHE A 317 -35.08 -7.84 -17.01
CA PHE A 317 -35.55 -7.71 -15.61
C PHE A 317 -34.58 -7.09 -14.60
N HIS A 318 -35.17 -6.41 -13.60
CA HIS A 318 -34.54 -5.90 -12.38
C HIS A 318 -34.62 -6.94 -11.26
N SER A 319 -33.60 -6.98 -10.39
CA SER A 319 -33.61 -7.72 -9.12
C SER A 319 -33.74 -6.75 -7.94
N ARG A 320 -34.78 -6.91 -7.10
CA ARG A 320 -34.82 -6.37 -5.72
C ARG A 320 -35.56 -7.33 -4.79
N ASN A 321 -35.02 -7.50 -3.57
CA ASN A 321 -35.56 -8.34 -2.51
C ASN A 321 -36.78 -7.70 -1.81
N LEU A 322 -37.57 -8.52 -1.10
CA LEU A 322 -38.72 -8.08 -0.32
C LEU A 322 -38.33 -7.47 1.04
N SER A 323 -39.03 -6.41 1.44
CA SER A 323 -39.43 -6.10 2.82
C SER A 323 -40.64 -5.16 2.82
N MET A 324 -41.34 -5.01 3.96
CA MET A 324 -42.75 -4.59 4.05
C MET A 324 -43.03 -3.13 4.46
N ALA A 325 -44.24 -2.69 4.07
CA ALA A 325 -45.14 -1.71 4.72
C ALA A 325 -44.91 -0.19 4.61
N ALA A 326 -46.03 0.52 4.44
CA ALA A 326 -46.26 1.97 4.59
C ALA A 326 -47.62 2.12 5.32
N ALA A 327 -48.18 3.28 5.68
CA ALA A 327 -47.97 4.71 5.35
C ALA A 327 -48.47 5.54 6.58
N PRO A 328 -48.83 6.85 6.56
CA PRO A 328 -48.84 7.86 5.48
C PRO A 328 -48.30 9.26 5.89
N GLU A 329 -48.52 10.25 5.01
CA GLU A 329 -48.11 11.66 5.07
C GLU A 329 -48.98 12.55 5.98
N THR A 330 -48.44 13.70 6.40
CA THR A 330 -49.21 14.94 6.63
C THR A 330 -48.44 16.16 6.13
N HIS A 331 -49.08 17.01 5.34
CA HIS A 331 -48.59 18.34 4.99
C HIS A 331 -48.65 19.30 6.20
N GLU A 332 -47.69 20.24 6.27
CA GLU A 332 -48.03 21.66 6.44
C GLU A 332 -46.85 22.55 6.05
N THR A 333 -47.16 23.72 5.50
CA THR A 333 -46.21 24.77 5.11
C THR A 333 -46.14 25.83 6.19
N ASP A 334 -44.94 26.32 6.53
CA ASP A 334 -44.81 27.73 6.88
C ASP A 334 -43.41 28.29 6.61
N MET A 335 -43.36 29.57 6.24
CA MET A 335 -42.13 30.35 6.06
C MET A 335 -42.02 31.38 7.18
N GLN A 336 -41.01 31.25 8.05
CA GLN A 336 -40.48 32.38 8.79
C GLN A 336 -38.95 32.40 8.77
N VAL A 337 -38.41 33.61 8.84
CA VAL A 337 -36.99 33.95 8.73
C VAL A 337 -36.56 34.48 10.09
N ASP A 338 -35.51 33.92 10.71
CA ASP A 338 -34.21 34.58 10.90
C ASP A 338 -33.28 33.80 11.86
N ASP A 339 -32.00 34.15 11.76
CA ASP A 339 -30.87 34.01 12.68
C ASP A 339 -30.43 32.60 13.16
N GLY A 340 -29.33 32.12 12.55
CA GLY A 340 -28.69 30.83 12.83
C GLY A 340 -27.38 30.62 12.07
N LEU A 341 -26.67 31.70 11.73
CA LEU A 341 -25.54 31.68 10.80
C LEU A 341 -24.21 31.22 11.45
N ALA A 342 -24.20 30.01 12.05
CA ALA A 342 -23.02 29.47 12.74
C ALA A 342 -22.73 27.96 12.55
N ASP A 343 -23.73 27.11 12.25
CA ASP A 343 -23.58 25.63 12.36
C ASP A 343 -23.43 24.86 11.02
N SER A 344 -23.36 25.54 9.88
CA SER A 344 -23.37 24.87 8.56
C SER A 344 -22.01 24.37 8.04
N TYR A 345 -20.94 24.40 8.84
CA TYR A 345 -19.60 23.89 8.46
C TYR A 345 -19.29 22.47 9.00
N GLY A 346 -20.19 21.85 9.77
CA GLY A 346 -19.96 20.56 10.41
C GLY A 346 -20.28 19.29 9.60
N ARG A 347 -20.87 19.41 8.39
CA ARG A 347 -21.37 18.25 7.60
C ARG A 347 -21.02 18.29 6.11
N ALA A 348 -19.75 18.54 5.80
CA ALA A 348 -19.21 18.33 4.46
C ALA A 348 -17.70 18.01 4.52
N ASN A 349 -17.36 16.77 4.91
CA ASN A 349 -16.06 16.11 4.68
C ASN A 349 -16.09 14.66 5.23
N LEU A 350 -16.82 13.79 4.54
CA LEU A 350 -16.50 12.37 4.54
C LEU A 350 -15.59 12.15 3.32
N ASN A 351 -14.41 11.57 3.55
CA ASN A 351 -13.41 11.39 2.51
C ASN A 351 -13.84 10.24 1.59
N GLU A 352 -14.25 10.54 0.36
CA GLU A 352 -14.40 9.55 -0.72
C GLU A 352 -13.02 9.30 -1.36
N ASP A 353 -12.15 8.57 -0.64
CA ASP A 353 -10.88 8.03 -1.16
C ASP A 353 -10.54 6.71 -0.43
N GLU A 354 -11.58 5.87 -0.19
CA GLU A 354 -11.38 4.43 -0.03
C GLU A 354 -11.70 3.77 -1.38
N LEU A 355 -10.84 2.83 -1.79
CA LEU A 355 -11.10 1.98 -2.95
C LEU A 355 -12.43 1.27 -2.74
N ASP A 356 -13.25 1.21 -3.80
CA ASP A 356 -14.59 0.60 -3.80
C ASP A 356 -14.49 -0.94 -3.75
N VAL A 357 -13.88 -1.44 -2.67
CA VAL A 357 -13.97 -2.81 -2.20
C VAL A 357 -15.38 -2.96 -1.68
N GLN A 358 -16.24 -3.67 -2.43
CA GLN A 358 -17.57 -3.99 -1.92
C GLN A 358 -17.40 -4.63 -0.53
N PRO A 359 -18.10 -4.13 0.51
CA PRO A 359 -17.95 -4.67 1.85
C PRO A 359 -18.34 -6.14 1.80
N LYS A 360 -17.37 -7.01 2.12
CA LYS A 360 -17.56 -8.46 2.07
C LYS A 360 -18.78 -8.83 2.90
N THR A 361 -19.51 -9.85 2.48
CA THR A 361 -20.59 -10.39 3.32
C THR A 361 -20.00 -11.00 4.59
N ASP A 362 -20.79 -11.08 5.67
CA ASP A 362 -20.32 -11.77 6.89
C ASP A 362 -19.93 -13.24 6.60
N GLU A 363 -20.53 -13.86 5.59
CA GLU A 363 -20.22 -15.21 5.11
C GLU A 363 -18.85 -15.27 4.41
N GLU A 364 -18.50 -14.27 3.61
CA GLU A 364 -17.18 -14.11 2.98
C GLU A 364 -16.09 -13.79 4.01
N TYR A 365 -16.37 -12.93 5.01
CA TYR A 365 -15.48 -12.71 6.14
C TYR A 365 -15.24 -14.01 6.92
N ALA A 366 -16.29 -14.78 7.22
CA ALA A 366 -16.20 -16.03 7.98
C ALA A 366 -15.24 -17.04 7.37
N GLN A 367 -15.22 -17.12 6.03
CA GLN A 367 -14.39 -18.05 5.26
C GLN A 367 -13.01 -17.50 4.89
N THR A 368 -12.82 -16.17 4.90
CA THR A 368 -11.52 -15.55 4.59
C THR A 368 -10.46 -15.99 5.60
N ILE A 369 -9.34 -16.53 5.10
CA ILE A 369 -8.24 -17.02 5.94
C ILE A 369 -7.45 -15.85 6.51
N LEU A 370 -7.31 -15.82 7.84
CA LEU A 370 -6.48 -14.88 8.58
C LEU A 370 -5.50 -15.66 9.49
N THR A 371 -4.36 -15.06 9.80
CA THR A 371 -3.49 -15.51 10.90
C THR A 371 -3.48 -14.45 11.99
N LEU A 372 -3.95 -14.83 13.18
CA LEU A 372 -3.88 -14.01 14.37
C LEU A 372 -2.81 -14.57 15.32
N ARG A 373 -2.14 -13.66 16.05
CA ARG A 373 -1.09 -13.99 17.00
C ARG A 373 -1.39 -13.32 18.32
N ALA A 374 -1.03 -13.95 19.43
CA ALA A 374 -1.18 -13.41 20.77
C ALA A 374 0.01 -13.78 21.65
N ILE A 375 0.44 -12.84 22.49
CA ILE A 375 1.48 -13.06 23.49
C ILE A 375 0.85 -13.65 24.76
N VAL A 376 1.37 -14.79 25.19
CA VAL A 376 0.91 -15.55 26.36
C VAL A 376 2.12 -15.94 27.20
N SER A 377 2.01 -15.86 28.52
CA SER A 377 3.03 -16.35 29.42
C SER A 377 3.20 -17.86 29.31
N SER A 378 4.32 -18.37 29.79
CA SER A 378 4.61 -19.80 29.85
C SER A 378 3.60 -20.60 30.69
N LYS A 379 2.89 -19.95 31.63
CA LYS A 379 1.80 -20.54 32.42
C LYS A 379 0.52 -20.67 31.59
N GLU A 380 0.07 -19.56 30.99
CA GLU A 380 -1.09 -19.51 30.10
C GLU A 380 -0.92 -20.50 28.93
N ALA A 381 0.28 -20.53 28.32
CA ALA A 381 0.65 -21.49 27.29
C ALA A 381 0.54 -22.97 27.73
N GLY A 382 0.81 -23.28 29.00
CA GLY A 382 0.64 -24.63 29.55
C GLY A 382 -0.83 -25.07 29.59
N VAL A 383 -1.72 -24.14 29.94
CA VAL A 383 -3.18 -24.35 29.95
C VAL A 383 -3.73 -24.50 28.53
N ILE A 384 -3.26 -23.67 27.59
CA ILE A 384 -3.64 -23.71 26.16
C ILE A 384 -3.23 -25.04 25.51
N ILE A 385 -2.03 -25.54 25.81
CA ILE A 385 -1.53 -26.81 25.26
C ILE A 385 -2.24 -28.00 25.93
N GLY A 386 -2.45 -27.95 27.24
CA GLY A 386 -3.03 -29.06 28.02
C GLY A 386 -2.08 -30.25 28.19
N LYS A 387 -2.52 -31.24 28.97
CA LYS A 387 -1.75 -32.47 29.18
C LYS A 387 -1.59 -33.21 27.85
N ALA A 388 -0.34 -33.58 27.51
CA ALA A 388 0.03 -34.22 26.24
C ALA A 388 -0.41 -33.48 24.96
N GLY A 389 -0.69 -32.16 25.03
CA GLY A 389 -1.18 -31.40 23.87
C GLY A 389 -2.69 -31.53 23.62
N LYS A 390 -3.45 -32.14 24.53
CA LYS A 390 -4.89 -32.41 24.32
C LYS A 390 -5.70 -31.14 24.07
N ASN A 391 -5.57 -30.10 24.92
CA ASN A 391 -6.40 -28.91 24.82
C ASN A 391 -6.22 -28.16 23.49
N VAL A 392 -4.99 -28.13 22.95
CA VAL A 392 -4.73 -27.53 21.63
C VAL A 392 -5.12 -28.45 20.47
N ALA A 393 -5.30 -29.76 20.69
CA ALA A 393 -5.90 -30.66 19.72
C ALA A 393 -7.43 -30.47 19.68
N ASP A 394 -8.10 -30.61 20.83
CA ASP A 394 -9.55 -30.40 21.00
C ASP A 394 -9.98 -29.02 20.40
N LEU A 395 -9.21 -27.95 20.66
CA LEU A 395 -9.43 -26.62 20.08
C LEU A 395 -9.35 -26.57 18.54
N ARG A 396 -8.42 -27.32 17.91
CA ARG A 396 -8.30 -27.37 16.44
C ARG A 396 -9.49 -28.10 15.84
N ASP A 397 -9.90 -29.20 16.46
CA ASP A 397 -10.99 -30.06 15.98
C ASP A 397 -12.35 -29.35 16.08
N GLU A 398 -12.60 -28.61 17.18
CA GLU A 398 -13.86 -27.85 17.36
C GLU A 398 -13.99 -26.62 16.45
N THR A 399 -12.87 -26.00 16.06
CA THR A 399 -12.88 -24.70 15.35
C THR A 399 -12.46 -24.78 13.87
N GLY A 400 -11.80 -25.86 13.46
CA GLY A 400 -11.25 -26.05 12.12
C GLY A 400 -9.99 -25.24 11.82
N VAL A 401 -9.35 -24.65 12.84
CA VAL A 401 -8.15 -23.80 12.66
C VAL A 401 -6.84 -24.55 12.89
N LYS A 402 -5.76 -24.03 12.32
CA LYS A 402 -4.38 -24.41 12.67
C LYS A 402 -3.87 -23.51 13.80
N ALA A 403 -4.05 -23.95 15.04
CA ALA A 403 -3.52 -23.29 16.24
C ALA A 403 -2.20 -23.91 16.74
N GLY A 404 -1.32 -23.13 17.35
CA GLY A 404 -0.10 -23.62 17.99
C GLY A 404 0.61 -22.57 18.84
N VAL A 405 1.44 -23.01 19.79
CA VAL A 405 2.20 -22.11 20.69
C VAL A 405 3.70 -22.29 20.48
N SER A 406 4.46 -21.19 20.41
CA SER A 406 5.92 -21.18 20.23
C SER A 406 6.64 -22.06 21.26
N LYS A 407 7.85 -22.57 20.92
CA LYS A 407 8.67 -23.32 21.88
C LYS A 407 9.00 -22.47 23.11
N VAL A 408 9.30 -23.12 24.24
CA VAL A 408 9.80 -22.45 25.45
C VAL A 408 11.24 -22.01 25.21
N VAL A 409 11.57 -20.76 25.54
CA VAL A 409 12.93 -20.21 25.48
C VAL A 409 13.40 -19.95 26.91
N GLN A 410 14.58 -20.47 27.26
CA GLN A 410 15.09 -20.34 28.64
C GLN A 410 15.34 -18.86 28.98
N GLY A 411 14.91 -18.43 30.17
CA GLY A 411 15.01 -17.03 30.61
C GLY A 411 13.97 -16.07 30.03
N VAL A 412 13.09 -16.52 29.12
CA VAL A 412 11.99 -15.71 28.56
C VAL A 412 10.66 -16.30 29.01
N HIS A 413 9.85 -15.52 29.71
CA HIS A 413 8.55 -15.99 30.20
C HIS A 413 7.46 -15.97 29.13
N ASP A 414 7.61 -15.16 28.09
CA ASP A 414 6.65 -14.97 27.00
C ASP A 414 6.75 -16.07 25.93
N ARG A 415 5.60 -16.44 25.39
CA ARG A 415 5.40 -17.36 24.28
C ARG A 415 4.35 -16.76 23.35
N VAL A 416 4.32 -17.21 22.09
CA VAL A 416 3.33 -16.72 21.11
C VAL A 416 2.38 -17.84 20.73
N LEU A 417 1.09 -17.64 21.00
CA LEU A 417 -0.01 -18.38 20.39
C LEU A 417 -0.22 -17.84 18.97
N THR A 418 -0.26 -18.72 17.98
CA THR A 418 -0.59 -18.42 16.57
C THR A 418 -1.80 -19.24 16.17
N VAL A 419 -2.78 -18.61 15.55
CA VAL A 419 -4.05 -19.21 15.10
C VAL A 419 -4.31 -18.82 13.65
N THR A 420 -4.32 -19.79 12.75
CA THR A 420 -4.55 -19.58 11.31
C THR A 420 -5.79 -20.35 10.84
N GLY A 421 -6.75 -19.67 10.20
CA GLY A 421 -7.97 -20.28 9.67
C GLY A 421 -8.96 -19.24 9.17
N GLY A 422 -10.18 -19.66 8.82
CA GLY A 422 -11.28 -18.73 8.55
C GLY A 422 -11.61 -17.88 9.78
N LEU A 423 -11.99 -16.61 9.60
CA LEU A 423 -12.17 -15.66 10.71
C LEU A 423 -13.10 -16.17 11.82
N GLN A 424 -14.20 -16.85 11.48
CA GLN A 424 -15.14 -17.40 12.46
C GLN A 424 -14.52 -18.56 13.28
N GLY A 425 -13.59 -19.30 12.69
CA GLY A 425 -12.78 -20.29 13.41
C GLY A 425 -11.79 -19.61 14.36
N CYS A 426 -11.10 -18.58 13.88
CA CYS A 426 -10.13 -17.83 14.69
C CYS A 426 -10.79 -17.14 15.90
N ALA A 427 -11.94 -16.48 15.73
CA ALA A 427 -12.70 -15.86 16.81
C ALA A 427 -13.11 -16.90 17.89
N ARG A 428 -13.72 -18.02 17.48
CA ARG A 428 -14.08 -19.14 18.38
C ARG A 428 -12.87 -19.75 19.09
N ALA A 429 -11.73 -19.89 18.40
CA ALA A 429 -10.51 -20.42 19.01
C ALA A 429 -10.01 -19.53 20.16
N TYR A 430 -10.07 -18.20 20.02
CA TYR A 430 -9.73 -17.30 21.12
C TYR A 430 -10.76 -17.26 22.25
N SER A 431 -12.05 -17.50 21.95
CA SER A 431 -13.10 -17.73 22.95
C SER A 431 -12.80 -18.96 23.81
N ILE A 432 -12.49 -20.10 23.17
CA ILE A 432 -12.08 -21.34 23.85
C ILE A 432 -10.79 -21.13 24.67
N VAL A 433 -9.80 -20.40 24.14
CA VAL A 433 -8.60 -20.03 24.90
C VAL A 433 -8.93 -19.19 26.12
N ALA A 434 -9.74 -18.13 25.99
CA ALA A 434 -10.13 -17.29 27.12
C ALA A 434 -10.86 -18.08 28.21
N LYS A 435 -11.78 -18.98 27.82
CA LYS A 435 -12.45 -19.91 28.73
C LYS A 435 -11.48 -20.86 29.42
N GLY A 436 -10.58 -21.50 28.66
CA GLY A 436 -9.57 -22.39 29.22
C GLY A 436 -8.62 -21.68 30.20
N LEU A 437 -8.25 -20.43 29.92
CA LEU A 437 -7.43 -19.60 30.82
C LEU A 437 -8.18 -19.18 32.10
N LEU A 438 -9.50 -18.92 32.01
CA LEU A 438 -10.36 -18.69 33.17
C LEU A 438 -10.46 -19.92 34.08
N GLU A 439 -10.63 -21.10 33.50
CA GLU A 439 -10.77 -22.37 34.22
C GLU A 439 -9.43 -22.91 34.74
N GLY A 440 -8.32 -22.59 34.06
CA GLY A 440 -6.96 -23.04 34.39
C GLY A 440 -6.16 -22.12 35.32
N ALA A 441 -6.69 -20.95 35.71
CA ALA A 441 -6.01 -20.02 36.60
C ALA A 441 -5.94 -20.56 38.04
N PRO A 442 -4.74 -20.66 38.66
CA PRO A 442 -4.62 -21.20 40.02
C PRO A 442 -5.19 -20.22 41.07
N GLN A 443 -6.21 -20.66 41.80
CA GLN A 443 -6.72 -19.96 42.98
C GLN A 443 -5.69 -19.97 44.11
N VAL A 444 -4.86 -18.92 44.22
CA VAL A 444 -3.99 -18.72 45.38
C VAL A 444 -4.09 -17.28 45.87
N GLY A 445 -4.94 -17.07 46.88
CA GLY A 445 -5.03 -15.83 47.65
C GLY A 445 -5.08 -16.16 49.14
N MET A 446 -4.07 -15.76 49.90
CA MET A 446 -4.10 -15.84 51.36
C MET A 446 -5.09 -14.82 51.91
N GLY A 447 -6.20 -15.28 52.48
CA GLY A 447 -7.04 -14.46 53.38
C GLY A 447 -8.21 -13.69 52.77
N GLY A 448 -8.82 -14.13 51.66
CA GLY A 448 -10.06 -13.52 51.17
C GLY A 448 -10.76 -14.30 50.07
N VAL A 449 -12.09 -14.17 49.98
CA VAL A 449 -12.89 -14.71 48.86
C VAL A 449 -12.59 -13.89 47.61
N VAL A 450 -11.72 -14.40 46.74
CA VAL A 450 -11.43 -13.78 45.44
C VAL A 450 -12.63 -14.02 44.52
N GLN A 451 -13.45 -13.00 44.32
CA GLN A 451 -14.44 -13.01 43.24
C GLN A 451 -13.69 -13.03 41.90
N ASN A 452 -13.84 -14.12 41.15
CA ASN A 452 -13.32 -14.19 39.79
C ASN A 452 -14.31 -13.44 38.88
N ASN A 453 -13.91 -12.30 38.32
CA ASN A 453 -14.79 -11.41 37.54
C ASN A 453 -15.24 -11.99 36.18
N GLY A 454 -14.99 -13.27 35.89
CA GLY A 454 -15.43 -13.94 34.67
C GLY A 454 -14.73 -13.47 33.38
N THR A 455 -13.63 -12.72 33.50
CA THR A 455 -12.90 -12.14 32.36
C THR A 455 -11.40 -12.45 32.42
N HIS A 456 -10.80 -12.79 31.28
CA HIS A 456 -9.36 -12.95 31.14
C HIS A 456 -8.85 -12.09 29.98
N PRO A 457 -7.73 -11.35 30.12
CA PRO A 457 -7.17 -10.58 29.01
C PRO A 457 -6.54 -11.50 27.96
N ILE A 458 -6.78 -11.19 26.68
CA ILE A 458 -6.07 -11.74 25.52
C ILE A 458 -5.23 -10.62 24.91
N ARG A 459 -3.92 -10.82 24.79
CA ARG A 459 -2.97 -9.82 24.27
C ARG A 459 -2.64 -10.13 22.81
N LEU A 460 -3.44 -9.61 21.90
CA LEU A 460 -3.24 -9.78 20.46
C LEU A 460 -2.01 -9.01 20.00
N LEU A 461 -1.26 -9.60 19.07
CA LEU A 461 -0.12 -8.98 18.39
C LEU A 461 -0.60 -8.45 17.04
N ILE A 462 -0.55 -7.13 16.88
CA ILE A 462 -1.08 -6.41 15.72
C ILE A 462 0.03 -5.56 15.10
N SER A 463 0.15 -5.56 13.77
CA SER A 463 1.10 -4.70 13.08
C SER A 463 0.89 -3.22 13.42
N HIS A 464 1.98 -2.48 13.69
CA HIS A 464 1.93 -1.04 13.91
C HIS A 464 1.13 -0.32 12.81
N ASN A 465 1.36 -0.70 11.55
CA ASN A 465 0.76 -0.07 10.37
C ASN A 465 -0.76 -0.33 10.27
N GLN A 466 -1.25 -1.43 10.83
CA GLN A 466 -2.68 -1.77 10.92
C GLN A 466 -3.32 -1.26 12.22
N MET A 467 -2.58 -0.58 13.09
CA MET A 467 -3.14 -0.13 14.37
C MET A 467 -4.18 0.99 14.18
N GLY A 468 -4.09 1.74 13.07
CA GLY A 468 -5.05 2.78 12.70
C GLY A 468 -6.47 2.25 12.39
N THR A 469 -6.60 1.11 11.71
CA THR A 469 -7.92 0.55 11.32
C THR A 469 -8.73 0.09 12.55
N ILE A 470 -8.08 -0.52 13.54
CA ILE A 470 -8.74 -0.97 14.78
C ILE A 470 -9.08 0.20 15.72
N ILE A 471 -8.21 1.21 15.84
CA ILE A 471 -8.47 2.37 16.70
C ILE A 471 -9.54 3.29 16.08
N GLY A 472 -9.43 3.56 14.77
CA GLY A 472 -10.26 4.51 14.05
C GLY A 472 -9.97 5.97 14.41
N ARG A 473 -10.55 6.91 13.65
CA ARG A 473 -10.41 8.36 13.91
C ARG A 473 -10.88 8.67 15.34
N GLN A 474 -10.05 9.38 16.12
CA GLN A 474 -10.32 9.73 17.52
C GLN A 474 -10.65 8.55 18.47
N GLY A 475 -10.32 7.31 18.10
CA GLY A 475 -10.66 6.12 18.90
C GLY A 475 -12.11 5.63 18.74
N LEU A 476 -12.86 6.12 17.74
CA LEU A 476 -14.27 5.76 17.54
C LEU A 476 -14.48 4.27 17.23
N LYS A 477 -13.59 3.63 16.45
CA LYS A 477 -13.75 2.22 16.05
C LYS A 477 -13.46 1.28 17.23
N ILE A 478 -12.37 1.50 17.98
CA ILE A 478 -12.08 0.71 19.19
C ILE A 478 -13.14 0.93 20.28
N LYS A 479 -13.75 2.11 20.38
CA LYS A 479 -14.91 2.32 21.27
C LYS A 479 -16.13 1.52 20.79
N HIS A 480 -16.47 1.59 19.51
CA HIS A 480 -17.59 0.83 18.96
C HIS A 480 -17.44 -0.69 19.12
N ILE A 481 -16.23 -1.23 18.92
CA ILE A 481 -15.96 -2.67 19.15
C ILE A 481 -16.18 -3.03 20.62
N GLN A 482 -15.71 -2.21 21.56
CA GLN A 482 -15.95 -2.41 23.00
C GLN A 482 -17.46 -2.36 23.34
N ASP A 483 -18.18 -1.34 22.86
CA ASP A 483 -19.61 -1.17 23.10
C ASP A 483 -20.45 -2.35 22.53
N ALA A 484 -20.09 -2.87 21.35
CA ALA A 484 -20.81 -3.98 20.69
C ALA A 484 -20.47 -5.38 21.26
N SER A 485 -19.27 -5.57 21.80
CA SER A 485 -18.80 -6.86 22.33
C SER A 485 -18.91 -6.99 23.86
N GLY A 486 -19.04 -5.86 24.58
CA GLY A 486 -19.02 -5.82 26.04
C GLY A 486 -17.64 -6.04 26.66
N VAL A 487 -16.56 -5.99 25.86
CA VAL A 487 -15.18 -6.13 26.34
C VAL A 487 -14.54 -4.76 26.56
N ARG A 488 -13.46 -4.73 27.34
CA ARG A 488 -12.51 -3.61 27.41
C ARG A 488 -11.35 -3.87 26.44
N MET A 489 -10.94 -2.86 25.67
CA MET A 489 -9.79 -2.94 24.77
C MET A 489 -8.77 -1.85 25.07
N VAL A 490 -7.48 -2.20 25.10
CA VAL A 490 -6.37 -1.27 25.31
C VAL A 490 -5.26 -1.55 24.30
N ALA A 491 -5.04 -0.62 23.37
CA ALA A 491 -3.91 -0.66 22.44
C ALA A 491 -2.67 0.00 23.09
N GLN A 492 -1.59 -0.77 23.27
CA GLN A 492 -0.32 -0.25 23.80
C GLN A 492 0.35 0.68 22.79
N LYS A 493 1.05 1.71 23.28
CA LYS A 493 1.71 2.73 22.43
C LYS A 493 3.00 2.22 21.79
N GLU A 494 3.77 1.45 22.55
CA GLU A 494 5.11 0.98 22.16
C GLU A 494 5.03 -0.31 21.32
N MET A 495 6.00 -0.46 20.42
CA MET A 495 6.22 -1.71 19.68
C MET A 495 6.98 -2.71 20.56
N LEU A 496 6.78 -4.00 20.31
CA LEU A 496 7.55 -5.03 21.00
C LEU A 496 9.02 -5.04 20.57
N PRO A 497 9.96 -5.41 21.45
CA PRO A 497 11.38 -5.48 21.10
C PRO A 497 11.62 -6.38 19.87
N GLN A 498 12.47 -5.91 18.95
CA GLN A 498 12.83 -6.63 17.71
C GLN A 498 11.61 -6.96 16.81
N SER A 499 10.54 -6.18 16.92
CA SER A 499 9.27 -6.40 16.22
C SER A 499 8.61 -5.09 15.81
N THR A 500 7.78 -5.12 14.77
CA THR A 500 6.86 -4.02 14.41
C THR A 500 5.42 -4.31 14.84
N GLU A 501 5.20 -5.28 15.73
CA GLU A 501 3.91 -5.57 16.35
C GLU A 501 3.74 -4.78 17.65
N ARG A 502 2.49 -4.38 17.93
CA ARG A 502 2.02 -3.75 19.17
C ARG A 502 0.98 -4.66 19.82
N ILE A 503 0.84 -4.56 21.14
CA ILE A 503 -0.17 -5.32 21.87
C ILE A 503 -1.51 -4.59 21.85
N VAL A 504 -2.57 -5.31 21.47
CA VAL A 504 -3.96 -4.95 21.78
C VAL A 504 -4.46 -5.92 22.84
N GLU A 505 -4.63 -5.44 24.06
CA GLU A 505 -5.22 -6.22 25.14
C GLU A 505 -6.75 -6.16 25.06
N VAL A 506 -7.40 -7.32 25.00
CA VAL A 506 -8.85 -7.50 24.90
C VAL A 506 -9.31 -8.27 26.14
N GLN A 507 -10.09 -7.66 27.03
CA GLN A 507 -10.51 -8.22 28.30
C GLN A 507 -12.04 -8.24 28.40
N GLY A 508 -12.64 -9.43 28.47
CA GLY A 508 -14.08 -9.62 28.62
C GLY A 508 -14.43 -11.07 28.90
N THR A 509 -15.72 -11.44 28.81
CA THR A 509 -16.14 -12.85 28.84
C THR A 509 -15.70 -13.56 27.54
N PRO A 510 -15.65 -14.90 27.50
CA PRO A 510 -15.31 -15.64 26.28
C PRO A 510 -16.15 -15.23 25.05
N GLU A 511 -17.46 -15.06 25.25
CA GLU A 511 -18.41 -14.67 24.19
C GLU A 511 -18.19 -13.23 23.72
N GLY A 512 -17.80 -12.32 24.62
CA GLY A 512 -17.39 -10.96 24.27
C GLY A 512 -16.08 -10.95 23.49
N ILE A 513 -15.10 -11.76 23.91
CA ILE A 513 -13.80 -11.91 23.23
C ILE A 513 -13.98 -12.46 21.81
N GLU A 514 -14.91 -13.39 21.60
CA GLU A 514 -15.27 -13.88 20.26
C GLU A 514 -15.75 -12.74 19.35
N LYS A 515 -16.73 -11.96 19.80
CA LYS A 515 -17.27 -10.81 19.05
C LYS A 515 -16.22 -9.73 18.79
N ALA A 516 -15.37 -9.44 19.77
CA ALA A 516 -14.32 -8.45 19.63
C ALA A 516 -13.27 -8.90 18.58
N ILE A 517 -12.88 -10.17 18.60
CA ILE A 517 -11.88 -10.71 17.67
C ILE A 517 -12.44 -10.86 16.25
N TRP A 518 -13.73 -11.15 16.12
CA TRP A 518 -14.45 -11.07 14.85
C TRP A 518 -14.35 -9.67 14.23
N GLU A 519 -14.72 -8.62 14.96
CA GLU A 519 -14.67 -7.25 14.45
C GLU A 519 -13.24 -6.71 14.25
N ILE A 520 -12.28 -7.09 15.10
CA ILE A 520 -10.85 -6.81 14.89
C ILE A 520 -10.36 -7.48 13.60
N GLY A 521 -10.74 -8.74 13.37
CA GLY A 521 -10.33 -9.49 12.20
C GLY A 521 -10.89 -8.95 10.89
N LYS A 522 -12.12 -8.42 10.87
CA LYS A 522 -12.65 -7.64 9.74
C LYS A 522 -11.73 -6.45 9.42
N CYS A 523 -11.44 -5.62 10.42
CA CYS A 523 -10.56 -4.45 10.28
C CYS A 523 -9.19 -4.81 9.67
N LEU A 524 -8.60 -5.93 10.09
CA LEU A 524 -7.32 -6.45 9.60
C LEU A 524 -7.39 -7.05 8.19
N LEU A 525 -8.53 -7.61 7.80
CA LEU A 525 -8.76 -8.18 6.46
C LEU A 525 -9.06 -7.11 5.42
N ASP A 526 -9.68 -6.00 5.83
CA ASP A 526 -9.95 -4.86 4.96
C ASP A 526 -8.65 -4.09 4.66
N ASP A 527 -7.84 -3.84 5.70
CA ASP A 527 -6.56 -3.14 5.62
C ASP A 527 -5.36 -4.11 5.59
N TRP A 528 -5.52 -5.28 4.96
CA TRP A 528 -4.52 -6.35 4.94
C TRP A 528 -3.19 -5.94 4.29
N GLN A 529 -3.24 -4.99 3.36
CA GLN A 529 -2.07 -4.47 2.64
C GLN A 529 -1.08 -3.80 3.60
N ARG A 530 -1.56 -3.05 4.60
CA ARG A 530 -0.70 -2.45 5.65
C ARG A 530 -0.07 -3.49 6.57
N GLY A 531 -0.58 -4.72 6.61
CA GLY A 531 0.01 -5.83 7.33
C GLY A 531 1.24 -6.44 6.63
N GLN A 532 1.45 -6.15 5.34
CA GLN A 532 2.63 -6.64 4.61
C GLN A 532 3.92 -6.06 5.19
N GLY A 533 4.98 -6.88 5.26
CA GLY A 533 6.27 -6.47 5.83
C GLY A 533 6.34 -6.42 7.36
N THR A 534 5.30 -6.84 8.08
CA THR A 534 5.31 -6.86 9.55
C THR A 534 6.39 -7.78 10.12
N VAL A 535 7.31 -7.24 10.92
CA VAL A 535 8.32 -8.02 11.65
C VAL A 535 7.66 -8.64 12.87
N LEU A 536 7.39 -9.95 12.79
CA LEU A 536 6.73 -10.73 13.83
C LEU A 536 7.60 -10.85 15.08
N TYR A 537 7.03 -10.52 16.24
CA TYR A 537 7.65 -10.72 17.55
C TYR A 537 7.97 -12.19 17.77
N ASN A 538 9.22 -12.46 18.13
CA ASN A 538 9.72 -13.79 18.47
C ASN A 538 10.36 -13.73 19.87
N PRO A 539 9.92 -14.54 20.85
CA PRO A 539 10.52 -14.55 22.18
C PRO A 539 12.00 -14.95 22.13
N ALA A 540 12.90 -14.00 22.40
CA ALA A 540 14.34 -14.19 22.35
C ALA A 540 15.02 -13.67 23.62
N VAL A 541 16.17 -14.25 23.97
CA VAL A 541 16.91 -13.89 25.18
C VAL A 541 17.52 -12.50 25.01
N ARG A 542 17.13 -11.54 25.86
CA ARG A 542 17.81 -10.24 25.94
C ARG A 542 19.23 -10.45 26.47
N VAL A 543 20.23 -10.25 25.62
CA VAL A 543 21.65 -10.21 26.04
C VAL A 543 21.88 -8.90 26.81
N SER A 544 21.65 -8.94 28.12
CA SER A 544 21.94 -7.82 29.02
C SER A 544 23.44 -7.78 29.32
N LEU A 545 24.10 -6.68 28.95
CA LEU A 545 25.50 -6.45 29.27
C LEU A 545 25.65 -6.01 30.74
N GLY A 546 25.86 -6.99 31.62
CA GLY A 546 26.70 -6.84 32.83
C GLY A 546 26.23 -5.85 33.90
N GLY A 547 25.12 -6.13 34.58
CA GLY A 547 24.86 -5.56 35.91
C GLY A 547 25.77 -6.22 36.96
N SER A 548 26.49 -5.40 37.75
CA SER A 548 27.48 -5.85 38.75
C SER A 548 26.92 -6.86 39.76
N GLY A 549 27.40 -8.10 39.71
CA GLY A 549 27.25 -9.11 40.75
C GLY A 549 28.60 -9.38 41.42
N SER A 550 28.81 -8.79 42.60
CA SER A 550 30.02 -9.00 43.41
C SER A 550 30.18 -10.46 43.83
N LEU A 551 31.37 -11.05 43.64
CA LEU A 551 31.87 -12.19 44.43
C LEU A 551 33.40 -12.37 44.29
N ASN A 552 34.04 -12.76 45.40
CA ASN A 552 35.47 -12.69 45.69
C ASN A 552 36.46 -13.40 44.75
N ASN A 553 37.50 -12.64 44.36
CA ASN A 553 38.93 -12.92 44.53
C ASN A 553 39.40 -14.34 44.97
N ASN A 554 40.16 -15.04 44.11
CA ASN A 554 41.52 -15.55 44.40
C ASN A 554 42.11 -16.39 43.23
N GLY A 555 43.44 -16.31 43.01
CA GLY A 555 44.22 -17.35 42.30
C GLY A 555 44.92 -16.93 41.00
N ALA A 556 46.25 -17.05 40.97
CA ALA A 556 47.13 -16.79 39.83
C ALA A 556 47.82 -18.11 39.37
N PRO A 557 48.90 -18.12 38.53
CA PRO A 557 48.82 -17.99 37.07
C PRO A 557 49.66 -19.03 36.27
N GLY A 558 49.58 -18.98 34.92
CA GLY A 558 50.51 -19.63 33.97
C GLY A 558 49.87 -20.72 33.07
N GLY A 559 50.36 -21.03 31.87
CA GLY A 559 51.45 -20.45 31.05
C GLY A 559 51.76 -21.33 29.81
N TYR A 560 52.49 -20.78 28.81
CA TYR A 560 53.07 -21.45 27.61
C TYR A 560 52.07 -22.06 26.56
N GLY A 561 52.30 -22.05 25.24
CA GLY A 561 53.41 -21.61 24.40
C GLY A 561 53.37 -22.26 23.00
N GLY A 562 53.64 -21.48 21.93
CA GLY A 562 54.05 -21.93 20.58
C GLY A 562 52.99 -22.62 19.67
N GLY A 563 53.05 -22.53 18.32
CA GLY A 563 53.91 -21.72 17.44
C GLY A 563 54.18 -22.39 16.08
N GLY A 564 53.76 -21.77 14.95
CA GLY A 564 54.03 -22.23 13.57
C GLY A 564 52.91 -21.85 12.58
N ARG A 565 52.99 -20.70 11.87
CA ARG A 565 53.56 -20.50 10.51
C ARG A 565 52.87 -21.32 9.40
N SER A 566 52.55 -20.80 8.20
CA SER A 566 52.35 -19.44 7.63
C SER A 566 51.96 -19.61 6.15
N TYR A 567 51.05 -18.81 5.57
CA TYR A 567 51.23 -18.10 4.28
C TYR A 567 50.01 -17.25 3.84
N ASN A 568 50.29 -16.03 3.36
CA ASN A 568 49.51 -15.13 2.48
C ASN A 568 48.08 -14.66 2.83
N ARG A 569 48.05 -13.80 3.85
CA ARG A 569 47.34 -12.50 3.93
C ARG A 569 46.77 -11.91 2.62
N THR A 570 45.44 -11.70 2.59
CA THR A 570 44.81 -10.46 2.06
C THR A 570 43.75 -9.98 3.05
N GLY A 571 43.94 -8.82 3.67
CA GLY A 571 42.95 -8.26 4.60
C GLY A 571 43.50 -7.14 5.46
N ASN A 572 43.11 -5.90 5.16
CA ASN A 572 43.26 -4.78 6.08
C ASN A 572 42.00 -4.67 6.95
N GLY A 573 42.03 -5.46 8.03
CA GLY A 573 41.24 -5.22 9.22
C GLY A 573 42.17 -5.31 10.42
N ALA A 574 42.68 -4.17 10.87
CA ALA A 574 43.52 -4.06 12.06
C ALA A 574 42.97 -2.94 12.94
N ASP A 575 42.24 -3.36 13.96
CA ASP A 575 41.86 -2.51 15.09
C ASP A 575 42.99 -2.62 16.12
N PHE A 576 43.45 -1.49 16.67
CA PHE A 576 44.43 -1.36 17.77
C PHE A 576 45.81 -2.03 17.61
N SER A 577 46.75 -1.32 16.98
CA SER A 577 48.16 -1.28 17.41
C SER A 577 48.81 0.05 17.00
N GLU A 578 49.35 0.81 17.94
CA GLU A 578 50.15 2.03 17.64
C GLU A 578 51.46 1.70 16.90
N PRO A 579 51.99 2.66 16.15
CA PRO A 579 53.42 2.89 16.07
C PRO A 579 53.79 4.28 16.61
N SER A 580 54.81 4.31 17.46
CA SER A 580 55.41 5.52 18.01
C SER A 580 56.29 6.26 16.99
N GLY A 581 56.18 7.59 16.96
CA GLY A 581 56.97 8.48 16.10
C GLY A 581 56.52 9.93 16.30
N GLY A 582 57.23 10.68 17.17
CA GLY A 582 56.69 11.92 17.73
C GLY A 582 57.12 13.22 17.04
N TYR A 583 56.43 14.32 17.37
CA TYR A 583 57.04 15.63 17.65
C TYR A 583 56.15 16.42 18.64
N ASN A 584 56.78 17.31 19.43
CA ASN A 584 56.21 17.95 20.62
C ASN A 584 55.15 19.05 20.35
N ARG A 585 54.11 19.14 21.20
CA ARG A 585 53.99 20.18 22.26
C ARG A 585 52.72 20.07 23.15
N ARG A 586 52.98 19.85 24.45
CA ARG A 586 52.24 20.25 25.68
C ARG A 586 50.84 20.90 25.54
N SER A 587 49.84 20.32 26.21
CA SER A 587 49.14 20.99 27.34
C SER A 587 48.44 19.99 28.26
N SER A 588 48.19 20.42 29.49
CA SER A 588 47.76 19.70 30.70
C SER A 588 46.64 18.66 30.57
N GLY A 589 46.78 17.57 31.34
CA GLY A 589 45.88 16.43 31.33
C GLY A 589 44.66 16.46 32.26
N ASP A 590 43.81 15.48 32.03
CA ASP A 590 43.29 14.53 33.02
C ASP A 590 43.02 13.20 32.27
N GLY A 591 43.04 12.05 32.95
CA GLY A 591 42.94 10.77 32.25
C GLY A 591 42.84 9.54 33.14
N SER A 592 41.63 9.21 33.60
CA SER A 592 41.35 7.93 34.27
C SER A 592 39.88 7.46 34.21
N ASN A 593 39.21 7.57 33.06
CA ASN A 593 38.13 6.62 32.68
C ASN A 593 37.66 6.81 31.23
N ARG A 594 37.79 5.78 30.38
CA ARG A 594 37.08 5.67 29.11
C ARG A 594 35.97 4.62 29.23
N ASN A 595 34.86 5.02 29.87
CA ASN A 595 33.58 4.34 29.63
C ASN A 595 33.17 4.53 28.18
N LEU A 596 32.42 3.56 27.64
CA LEU A 596 31.68 3.78 26.39
C LEU A 596 30.70 4.95 26.57
N PRO A 597 30.52 5.82 25.57
CA PRO A 597 29.46 6.82 25.63
C PRO A 597 28.11 6.11 25.79
N LEU A 598 27.38 6.44 26.86
CA LEU A 598 25.99 6.01 27.07
C LEU A 598 25.00 6.92 26.32
N VAL A 599 25.51 8.00 25.72
CA VAL A 599 24.76 9.11 25.17
C VAL A 599 25.40 9.53 23.86
N THR A 600 24.60 9.89 22.84
CA THR A 600 25.08 10.47 21.58
C THR A 600 25.62 11.89 21.78
N ASP A 601 26.33 12.44 20.79
CA ASP A 601 26.76 13.85 20.79
C ASP A 601 25.57 14.85 20.88
N GLU A 602 24.34 14.39 20.65
CA GLU A 602 23.09 15.16 20.72
C GLU A 602 22.29 14.94 22.03
N GLY A 603 22.78 14.11 22.96
CA GLY A 603 22.13 13.89 24.26
C GLY A 603 21.16 12.70 24.34
N GLU A 604 21.06 11.87 23.30
CA GLU A 604 20.14 10.70 23.27
C GLU A 604 20.77 9.43 23.85
N GLU A 605 20.03 8.62 24.61
CA GLU A 605 20.52 7.33 25.12
C GLU A 605 20.89 6.36 23.98
N ILE A 606 22.09 5.79 24.06
CA ILE A 606 22.57 4.80 23.08
C ILE A 606 22.03 3.42 23.43
N GLN A 607 21.16 2.91 22.57
CA GLN A 607 20.59 1.57 22.65
C GLN A 607 21.40 0.59 21.78
N THR A 608 21.48 -0.66 22.23
CA THR A 608 22.06 -1.78 21.45
C THR A 608 20.97 -2.76 21.08
N GLN A 609 20.87 -3.09 19.79
CA GLN A 609 19.93 -4.05 19.23
C GLN A 609 20.68 -5.14 18.46
N ASN A 610 20.31 -6.40 18.65
CA ASN A 610 20.88 -7.52 17.92
C ASN A 610 19.83 -8.10 16.96
N ILE A 611 20.25 -8.53 15.77
CA ILE A 611 19.43 -9.33 14.85
C ILE A 611 20.26 -10.47 14.27
N SER A 612 19.61 -11.54 13.85
CA SER A 612 20.25 -12.71 13.23
C SER A 612 19.83 -12.81 11.76
N ILE A 613 20.81 -13.08 10.88
CA ILE A 613 20.63 -13.08 9.44
C ILE A 613 21.31 -14.31 8.84
N PRO A 614 20.64 -15.11 7.98
CA PRO A 614 21.23 -16.27 7.31
C PRO A 614 22.54 -15.94 6.57
N SER A 615 23.57 -16.77 6.73
CA SER A 615 24.92 -16.48 6.21
C SER A 615 24.97 -16.25 4.70
N ASP A 616 24.11 -16.90 3.93
CA ASP A 616 23.97 -16.78 2.47
C ASP A 616 23.32 -15.45 2.03
N MET A 617 22.64 -14.77 2.96
CA MET A 617 22.02 -13.45 2.76
C MET A 617 22.93 -12.31 3.24
N VAL A 618 23.89 -12.56 4.13
CA VAL A 618 24.83 -11.52 4.62
C VAL A 618 25.64 -10.87 3.49
N GLY A 619 25.91 -11.60 2.41
CA GLY A 619 26.63 -11.09 1.24
C GLY A 619 25.96 -9.89 0.56
N CYS A 620 24.62 -9.90 0.42
CA CYS A 620 23.90 -8.80 -0.23
C CYS A 620 23.88 -7.52 0.63
N ILE A 621 23.89 -7.68 1.96
CA ILE A 621 23.92 -6.58 2.93
C ILE A 621 25.31 -5.93 3.00
N ILE A 622 26.38 -6.73 3.04
CA ILE A 622 27.74 -6.19 3.06
C ILE A 622 28.05 -5.47 1.74
N GLY A 623 27.64 -6.06 0.62
CA GLY A 623 27.94 -5.56 -0.72
C GLY A 623 29.42 -5.74 -1.11
N ARG A 624 29.73 -5.53 -2.40
CA ARG A 624 31.11 -5.67 -2.89
C ARG A 624 32.03 -4.68 -2.18
N GLY A 625 33.10 -5.16 -1.56
CA GLY A 625 34.04 -4.34 -0.79
C GLY A 625 33.48 -3.70 0.49
N GLY A 626 32.32 -4.14 1.01
CA GLY A 626 31.71 -3.52 2.19
C GLY A 626 31.05 -2.17 1.92
N THR A 627 30.87 -1.80 0.65
CA THR A 627 30.25 -0.54 0.21
C THR A 627 28.85 -0.34 0.80
N LYS A 628 28.01 -1.37 0.74
CA LYS A 628 26.59 -1.27 1.07
C LYS A 628 26.35 -1.20 2.57
N ILE A 629 27.04 -2.01 3.38
CA ILE A 629 27.00 -1.85 4.84
C ILE A 629 27.59 -0.51 5.30
N SER A 630 28.56 0.05 4.56
CA SER A 630 29.11 1.39 4.86
C SER A 630 28.12 2.51 4.55
N GLU A 631 27.29 2.35 3.53
CA GLU A 631 26.16 3.24 3.21
C GLU A 631 25.04 3.15 4.26
N ILE A 632 24.65 1.93 4.66
CA ILE A 632 23.64 1.71 5.71
C ILE A 632 24.08 2.34 7.04
N ARG A 633 25.35 2.16 7.46
CA ARG A 633 25.90 2.83 8.66
C ARG A 633 25.85 4.36 8.54
N ARG A 634 26.21 4.91 7.37
CA ARG A 634 26.24 6.38 7.14
C ARG A 634 24.86 7.01 7.11
N SER A 635 23.89 6.34 6.49
CA SER A 635 22.52 6.84 6.32
C SER A 635 21.65 6.67 7.57
N SER A 636 21.90 5.61 8.36
CA SER A 636 21.24 5.40 9.66
C SER A 636 21.88 6.18 10.81
N GLY A 637 23.19 6.48 10.74
CA GLY A 637 23.95 7.00 11.87
C GLY A 637 24.32 5.94 12.91
N ALA A 638 23.86 4.69 12.76
CA ALA A 638 24.12 3.61 13.70
C ALA A 638 25.44 2.88 13.44
N ARG A 639 26.12 2.51 14.52
CA ARG A 639 27.30 1.64 14.51
C ARG A 639 26.86 0.19 14.39
N ILE A 640 26.96 -0.37 13.20
CA ILE A 640 26.60 -1.77 12.91
C ILE A 640 27.84 -2.66 12.89
N SER A 641 27.88 -3.70 13.71
CA SER A 641 28.87 -4.79 13.74
C SER A 641 28.27 -6.09 13.19
N ILE A 642 29.10 -6.97 12.62
CA ILE A 642 28.67 -8.25 12.04
C ILE A 642 29.61 -9.35 12.55
N ALA A 643 29.06 -10.40 13.16
CA ALA A 643 29.81 -11.55 13.63
C ALA A 643 30.58 -12.21 12.48
N LYS A 644 31.85 -12.59 12.70
CA LYS A 644 32.71 -13.18 11.66
C LYS A 644 32.32 -14.60 11.26
N ALA A 645 31.72 -15.34 12.19
CA ALA A 645 31.19 -16.69 12.01
C ALA A 645 29.69 -16.72 12.36
N PRO A 646 28.94 -17.77 11.97
CA PRO A 646 27.62 -18.04 12.49
C PRO A 646 27.62 -18.12 14.02
N HIS A 647 26.51 -17.74 14.64
CA HIS A 647 26.36 -17.75 16.10
C HIS A 647 25.69 -19.03 16.64
N ASP A 648 25.21 -19.89 15.75
CA ASP A 648 24.41 -21.06 16.04
C ASP A 648 24.53 -22.14 14.94
N GLU A 649 23.96 -23.32 15.18
CA GLU A 649 23.99 -24.45 14.25
C GLU A 649 23.10 -24.25 13.00
N THR A 650 22.22 -23.22 12.99
CA THR A 650 21.36 -22.94 11.83
C THR A 650 22.09 -22.19 10.70
N GLY A 651 23.28 -21.66 10.98
CA GLY A 651 24.07 -20.91 10.01
C GLY A 651 23.74 -19.41 9.95
N GLU A 652 23.05 -18.86 10.96
CA GLU A 652 22.76 -17.43 11.05
C GLU A 652 23.94 -16.65 11.66
N ARG A 653 24.20 -15.45 11.14
CA ARG A 653 25.20 -14.52 11.66
C ARG A 653 24.53 -13.37 12.39
N MET A 654 25.01 -13.09 13.59
CA MET A 654 24.53 -11.97 14.40
C MET A 654 25.05 -10.63 13.88
N PHE A 655 24.15 -9.66 13.80
CA PHE A 655 24.42 -8.24 13.60
C PHE A 655 24.11 -7.51 14.91
N THR A 656 24.99 -6.60 15.31
CA THR A 656 24.81 -5.73 16.48
C THR A 656 24.75 -4.28 16.01
N ILE A 657 23.63 -3.62 16.24
CA ILE A 657 23.33 -2.25 15.86
C ILE A 657 23.36 -1.40 17.14
N MET A 658 24.10 -0.30 17.14
CA MET A 658 24.27 0.57 18.30
C MET A 658 24.16 2.04 17.88
N GLY A 659 23.28 2.78 18.56
CA GLY A 659 22.90 4.16 18.22
C GLY A 659 21.68 4.59 19.03
N SER A 660 21.12 5.77 18.75
CA SER A 660 19.84 6.16 19.34
C SER A 660 18.69 5.34 18.78
N ALA A 661 17.49 5.46 19.38
CA ALA A 661 16.31 4.69 18.95
C ALA A 661 16.01 4.89 17.45
N GLN A 662 16.02 6.14 16.98
CA GLN A 662 15.77 6.50 15.57
C GLN A 662 16.88 5.98 14.64
N ALA A 663 18.15 6.08 15.05
CA ALA A 663 19.28 5.57 14.28
C ALA A 663 19.22 4.04 14.13
N ASN A 664 18.89 3.33 15.21
CA ASN A 664 18.74 1.87 15.20
C ASN A 664 17.53 1.42 14.35
N GLU A 665 16.39 2.09 14.47
CA GLU A 665 15.20 1.82 13.65
C GLU A 665 15.48 2.00 12.16
N LYS A 666 16.12 3.12 11.78
CA LYS A 666 16.54 3.39 10.41
C LYS A 666 17.57 2.37 9.90
N ALA A 667 18.49 1.92 10.76
CA ALA A 667 19.43 0.85 10.42
C ALA A 667 18.72 -0.49 10.17
N LEU A 668 17.77 -0.88 11.04
CA LEU A 668 16.96 -2.10 10.86
C LEU A 668 16.20 -2.06 9.54
N TYR A 669 15.49 -0.96 9.26
CA TYR A 669 14.72 -0.79 8.02
C TYR A 669 15.58 -1.03 6.77
N LEU A 670 16.72 -0.34 6.69
CA LEU A 670 17.66 -0.46 5.56
C LEU A 670 18.30 -1.85 5.45
N LEU A 671 18.53 -2.55 6.57
CA LEU A 671 19.01 -3.94 6.54
C LEU A 671 17.95 -4.90 5.98
N TYR A 672 16.69 -4.74 6.37
CA TYR A 672 15.58 -5.59 5.91
C TYR A 672 15.14 -5.30 4.47
N GLU A 673 15.09 -4.04 4.04
CA GLU A 673 14.84 -3.67 2.63
C GLU A 673 15.80 -4.41 1.69
N ASN A 674 17.07 -4.50 2.07
CA ASN A 674 18.10 -5.19 1.30
C ASN A 674 18.01 -6.73 1.34
N LEU A 675 17.43 -7.30 2.40
CA LEU A 675 17.09 -8.72 2.46
C LEU A 675 15.91 -9.04 1.54
N GLU A 676 14.85 -8.24 1.57
CA GLU A 676 13.66 -8.46 0.74
C GLU A 676 13.96 -8.26 -0.76
N ALA A 677 14.76 -7.26 -1.13
CA ALA A 677 15.21 -7.08 -2.50
C ALA A 677 15.97 -8.32 -3.04
N GLU A 678 16.82 -8.94 -2.24
CA GLU A 678 17.54 -10.16 -2.63
C GLU A 678 16.62 -11.40 -2.65
N LYS A 679 15.64 -11.51 -1.74
CA LYS A 679 14.62 -12.58 -1.78
C LYS A 679 13.77 -12.49 -3.05
N MET A 680 13.28 -11.29 -3.39
CA MET A 680 12.52 -11.07 -4.64
C MET A 680 13.36 -11.44 -5.86
N ARG A 681 14.63 -11.00 -5.91
CA ARG A 681 15.57 -11.35 -6.98
C ARG A 681 15.74 -12.86 -7.14
N ARG A 682 15.81 -13.62 -6.04
CA ARG A 682 15.92 -15.10 -6.07
C ARG A 682 14.62 -15.78 -6.50
N SER A 683 13.45 -15.26 -6.13
CA SER A 683 12.15 -15.81 -6.53
C SER A 683 11.80 -15.60 -8.02
N GLN A 684 12.46 -14.65 -8.69
CA GLN A 684 12.27 -14.34 -10.11
C GLN A 684 13.25 -15.08 -11.04
N GLN A 685 14.21 -15.82 -10.49
CA GLN A 685 15.04 -16.72 -11.29
C GLN A 685 14.29 -18.05 -11.50
N PRO A 686 14.28 -18.63 -12.72
CA PRO A 686 13.80 -19.98 -12.91
C PRO A 686 14.56 -20.94 -12.00
N GLN A 687 13.85 -21.88 -11.37
CA GLN A 687 14.49 -23.03 -10.76
C GLN A 687 15.04 -23.91 -11.90
N GLU A 688 16.36 -24.08 -11.95
CA GLU A 688 17.04 -25.08 -12.79
C GLU A 688 16.83 -26.51 -12.28
#